data_AF-A0A378BGM1-F1
#
_entry.id   AF-A0A378BGM1-F1
#
_cell.length_a   1.000
_cell.length_b   1.000
_cell.length_c   1.000
_cell.angle_alpha   90.00
_cell.angle_beta   90.00
_cell.angle_gamma   90.00
#
_symmetry.space_group_name_H-M   'P 1'
#
loop_
_entity.id
_entity.type
_entity.pdbx_description
1 polymer ?
#
loop_
_entity_poly.entity_id
_entity_poly.type
_entity_poly.pdbx_seq_one_letter_code
_entity_poly.pdbx_strand_id
1 'polypeptide(L)'
;MAHISAVVTLRPIRFAFLVKPNDSKRLLEIFQINTCLWGGKFNPIIPIFGHVPKWWDRDDYKPESALQIVNGYLDAFEPDFLVEAEAGLAKGFGYDPDRVLQLSAMLRRSDELRGQAGLDVFDLYKDLYKKQFQFVRRHEHNIVELIPRTNALKSFCACLSGSFPEDEDLKYFGQGFCDAFDPKQVELSPEALVDLYKDGFNSALQIGHSNIEVNYHDNADPTLFVMDAHDSRDLIDFWNLRAMRKYVRPIPLQWIDALSPYCREYIEDCHRPVRGNQFGLMTHATVMFARSIPTANIEQLYADYLRVNQDEANRRQDWYPPIWRPSSGFTVRSTRPTLSCAEKTFDTQIEGDRTEVRFDYLHPEFTERYGANDARWVNVVKLKNWSNTSRAATVYPCNYRSPKMPRFQSIQRSILSTTEGFVVFCRFHNMSDLWRLSDGTTAISEWLKNNGVESQISDAGQATQQIINTLGGFRGISSFAHAEIVKLLNKISRRPISPSIQHQEFQNKINNVVKGDIWRNKNAETLVELGAVELGLELKCAKCSTWGWHALRELDLVVACGLCLNKFSFPMIDPSSSQLSRWAYRLIGPFALPDYARGGYAASLTLRFLANTFGNHDATITWSTGQILTLAPKQYIEADLILWHRRKVFNELDHHAELVFGEAKSFRARIPKRKKLLLMHLKLKM
;
A
#
# COMPACT_ATOMS: atom_id res chain seq x y z
N MET A 1 -21.63 10.67 -11.93
CA MET A 1 -21.81 9.20 -11.84
C MET A 1 -20.60 8.62 -11.11
N ALA A 2 -20.77 7.50 -10.39
CA ALA A 2 -19.69 6.90 -9.62
C ALA A 2 -18.83 6.00 -10.53
N HIS A 3 -17.52 6.24 -10.55
CA HIS A 3 -16.55 5.45 -11.32
C HIS A 3 -15.53 4.81 -10.39
N ILE A 4 -15.12 3.60 -10.74
CA ILE A 4 -14.01 2.89 -10.12
C ILE A 4 -13.00 2.49 -11.19
N SER A 5 -11.73 2.72 -10.90
CA SER A 5 -10.63 2.39 -11.80
C SER A 5 -9.78 1.29 -11.17
N ALA A 6 -9.39 0.28 -11.96
CA ALA A 6 -8.33 -0.67 -11.62
C ALA A 6 -7.07 -0.30 -12.39
N VAL A 7 -6.00 0.04 -11.67
CA VAL A 7 -4.65 0.19 -12.25
C VAL A 7 -3.93 -1.14 -12.04
N VAL A 8 -3.56 -1.80 -13.13
CA VAL A 8 -2.90 -3.11 -13.15
C VAL A 8 -1.45 -2.91 -13.56
N THR A 9 -0.51 -3.32 -12.70
CA THR A 9 0.93 -3.22 -12.92
C THR A 9 1.56 -4.61 -12.93
N LEU A 10 2.31 -4.93 -13.98
CA LEU A 10 3.04 -6.19 -14.13
C LEU A 10 4.40 -6.11 -13.44
N ARG A 11 4.76 -7.13 -12.65
CA ARG A 11 6.12 -7.28 -12.11
C ARG A 11 6.55 -8.74 -11.94
N PRO A 12 7.86 -9.02 -11.76
CA PRO A 12 8.34 -10.34 -11.34
C PRO A 12 7.81 -10.73 -9.96
N ILE A 13 7.85 -12.03 -9.65
CA ILE A 13 7.60 -12.55 -8.29
C ILE A 13 8.75 -12.13 -7.37
N ARG A 14 8.41 -11.69 -6.16
CA ARG A 14 9.38 -11.32 -5.13
C ARG A 14 9.56 -12.46 -4.13
N PHE A 15 10.76 -13.05 -4.12
CA PHE A 15 11.17 -14.06 -3.16
C PHE A 15 11.96 -13.44 -2.02
N ALA A 16 11.82 -13.94 -0.80
CA ALA A 16 12.78 -13.68 0.27
C ALA A 16 13.49 -14.98 0.66
N PHE A 17 14.82 -14.98 0.53
CA PHE A 17 15.65 -16.12 0.88
C PHE A 17 16.04 -16.07 2.34
N LEU A 18 15.66 -17.07 3.12
CA LEU A 18 15.98 -17.18 4.53
C LEU A 18 17.23 -18.02 4.70
N VAL A 19 18.28 -17.46 5.31
CA VAL A 19 19.58 -18.13 5.44
C VAL A 19 20.24 -17.83 6.77
N LYS A 20 20.99 -18.78 7.31
CA LYS A 20 21.87 -18.52 8.47
C LYS A 20 23.07 -17.68 8.00
N PRO A 21 23.43 -16.57 8.66
CA PRO A 21 24.46 -15.63 8.18
C PRO A 21 25.83 -16.24 7.87
N ASN A 22 26.18 -17.35 8.51
CA ASN A 22 27.49 -18.01 8.38
C ASN A 22 27.49 -19.17 7.37
N ASP A 23 26.36 -19.44 6.70
CA ASP A 23 26.24 -20.53 5.73
C ASP A 23 26.63 -20.05 4.33
N SER A 24 27.94 -19.97 4.08
CA SER A 24 28.49 -19.44 2.82
C SER A 24 28.15 -20.30 1.61
N LYS A 25 28.00 -21.62 1.79
CA LYS A 25 27.63 -22.56 0.73
C LYS A 25 26.22 -22.28 0.22
N ARG A 26 25.24 -22.22 1.12
CA ARG A 26 23.86 -21.93 0.73
C ARG A 26 23.69 -20.49 0.27
N LEU A 27 24.49 -19.56 0.79
CA LEU A 27 24.49 -18.18 0.29
C LEU A 27 24.94 -18.11 -1.19
N LEU A 28 25.98 -18.85 -1.57
CA LEU A 28 26.40 -18.96 -2.97
C LEU A 28 25.28 -19.54 -3.85
N GLU A 29 24.63 -20.59 -3.38
CA GLU A 29 23.47 -21.20 -4.07
C GLU A 29 22.34 -20.18 -4.27
N ILE A 30 22.04 -19.35 -3.27
CA ILE A 30 21.06 -18.26 -3.37
C ILE A 30 21.45 -17.23 -4.44
N PHE A 31 22.73 -16.86 -4.53
CA PHE A 31 23.19 -15.94 -5.59
C PHE A 31 23.04 -16.56 -6.98
N GLN A 32 23.34 -17.85 -7.12
CA GLN A 32 23.17 -18.57 -8.37
C GLN A 32 21.70 -18.65 -8.80
N ILE A 33 20.82 -19.02 -7.87
CA ILE A 33 19.37 -19.05 -8.11
C ILE A 33 18.87 -17.68 -8.57
N ASN A 34 19.26 -16.61 -7.88
CA ASN A 34 18.84 -15.26 -8.25
C ASN A 34 19.40 -14.79 -9.60
N THR A 35 20.54 -15.34 -10.04
CA THR A 35 21.06 -15.07 -11.39
C THR A 35 20.20 -15.73 -12.46
N CYS A 36 19.60 -16.87 -12.16
CA CYS A 36 18.71 -17.62 -13.05
C CYS A 36 17.26 -17.13 -13.07
N LEU A 37 16.88 -16.18 -12.21
CA LEU A 37 15.50 -15.66 -12.08
C LEU A 37 15.35 -14.25 -12.66
N TRP A 38 14.24 -14.03 -13.38
CA TRP A 38 13.89 -12.69 -13.83
C TRP A 38 13.60 -11.77 -12.64
N GLY A 39 14.33 -10.65 -12.56
CA GLY A 39 14.27 -9.73 -11.43
C GLY A 39 14.99 -10.22 -10.16
N GLY A 40 15.78 -11.29 -10.22
CA GLY A 40 16.39 -11.92 -9.05
C GLY A 40 17.30 -11.02 -8.21
N LYS A 41 17.90 -9.98 -8.82
CA LYS A 41 18.66 -8.93 -8.10
C LYS A 41 17.86 -8.27 -6.97
N PHE A 42 16.53 -8.21 -7.08
CA PHE A 42 15.65 -7.53 -6.13
C PHE A 42 15.04 -8.47 -5.07
N ASN A 43 15.38 -9.75 -5.09
CA ASN A 43 14.96 -10.69 -4.06
C ASN A 43 15.82 -10.50 -2.81
N PRO A 44 15.27 -10.08 -1.65
CA PRO A 44 16.04 -9.92 -0.43
C PRO A 44 16.56 -11.25 0.12
N ILE A 45 17.70 -11.17 0.80
CA ILE A 45 18.28 -12.27 1.57
C ILE A 45 18.16 -11.91 3.06
N ILE A 46 17.28 -12.60 3.76
CA ILE A 46 16.97 -12.31 5.17
C ILE A 46 17.81 -13.21 6.08
N PRO A 47 18.73 -12.63 6.87
CA PRO A 47 19.52 -13.39 7.81
C PRO A 47 18.66 -13.89 8.98
N ILE A 48 18.66 -15.20 9.22
CA ILE A 48 17.96 -15.84 10.35
C ILE A 48 18.96 -16.22 11.44
N PHE A 49 18.71 -15.75 12.66
CA PHE A 49 19.53 -16.05 13.83
C PHE A 49 18.66 -16.20 15.09
N GLY A 50 19.09 -17.04 16.02
CA GLY A 50 18.38 -17.26 17.30
C GLY A 50 18.56 -16.11 18.31
N HIS A 51 19.71 -15.44 18.26
CA HIS A 51 20.04 -14.28 19.08
C HIS A 51 20.72 -13.22 18.21
N VAL A 52 20.51 -11.94 18.52
CA VAL A 52 21.14 -10.84 17.79
C VAL A 52 22.66 -10.93 18.00
N PRO A 53 23.45 -11.09 16.92
CA PRO A 53 24.90 -11.17 17.06
C PRO A 53 25.51 -9.84 17.52
N LYS A 54 26.64 -9.89 18.23
CA LYS A 54 27.37 -8.69 18.68
C LYS A 54 27.79 -7.75 17.55
N TRP A 55 27.93 -8.25 16.33
CA TRP A 55 28.33 -7.46 15.16
C TRP A 55 27.14 -6.72 14.50
N TRP A 56 25.90 -6.96 14.92
CA TRP A 56 24.70 -6.53 14.19
C TRP A 56 24.43 -5.03 14.21
N ASP A 57 24.66 -4.37 15.35
CA ASP A 57 24.53 -2.93 15.53
C ASP A 57 25.75 -2.44 16.30
N ARG A 58 26.41 -1.39 15.79
CA ARG A 58 27.59 -0.79 16.42
C ARG A 58 27.20 0.12 17.57
N ASP A 59 26.01 0.71 17.48
CA ASP A 59 25.49 1.72 18.38
C ASP A 59 24.25 1.15 19.10
N ASP A 60 24.46 0.66 20.31
CA ASP A 60 23.50 -0.05 21.20
C ASP A 60 22.27 0.79 21.64
N TYR A 61 21.84 1.78 20.85
CA TYR A 61 20.81 2.75 21.23
C TYR A 61 19.45 2.11 21.52
N LYS A 62 19.13 0.94 20.93
CA LYS A 62 17.96 0.11 21.28
C LYS A 62 18.20 -1.36 20.97
N PRO A 63 18.27 -2.27 21.97
CA PRO A 63 18.37 -3.70 21.70
C PRO A 63 17.05 -4.21 21.10
N GLU A 64 17.10 -4.61 19.83
CA GLU A 64 16.00 -5.31 19.16
C GLU A 64 16.18 -6.83 19.32
N SER A 65 15.08 -7.58 19.34
CA SER A 65 15.16 -9.04 19.30
C SER A 65 15.38 -9.54 17.87
N ALA A 66 15.92 -10.76 17.72
CA ALA A 66 16.07 -11.39 16.42
C ALA A 66 14.74 -11.49 15.66
N LEU A 67 13.66 -11.77 16.38
CA LEU A 67 12.32 -11.81 15.81
C LEU A 67 11.87 -10.44 15.30
N GLN A 68 12.19 -9.34 15.99
CA GLN A 68 11.86 -7.99 15.54
C GLN A 68 12.62 -7.63 14.25
N ILE A 69 13.89 -7.98 14.17
CA ILE A 69 14.72 -7.73 12.99
C ILE A 69 14.18 -8.49 11.77
N VAL A 70 13.92 -9.80 11.92
CA VAL A 70 13.41 -10.62 10.81
C VAL A 70 12.03 -10.14 10.36
N ASN A 71 11.11 -9.86 11.30
CA ASN A 71 9.81 -9.29 10.95
C ASN A 71 9.94 -7.93 10.26
N GLY A 72 10.87 -7.08 10.70
CA GLY A 72 11.12 -5.80 10.06
C GLY A 72 11.62 -5.94 8.62
N TYR A 73 12.48 -6.91 8.32
CA TYR A 73 12.85 -7.24 6.94
C TYR A 73 11.64 -7.71 6.12
N LEU A 74 10.84 -8.62 6.68
CA LEU A 74 9.62 -9.11 6.03
C LEU A 74 8.62 -7.98 5.75
N ASP A 75 8.47 -7.02 6.67
CA ASP A 75 7.56 -5.89 6.54
C ASP A 75 8.10 -4.84 5.54
N ALA A 76 9.43 -4.65 5.48
CA ALA A 76 10.07 -3.75 4.53
C ALA A 76 9.92 -4.25 3.08
N PHE A 77 10.17 -5.55 2.87
CA PHE A 77 10.17 -6.13 1.53
C PHE A 77 8.82 -6.69 1.07
N GLU A 78 7.92 -7.05 1.99
CA GLU A 78 6.64 -7.73 1.71
C GLU A 78 6.79 -8.83 0.63
N PRO A 79 7.59 -9.89 0.86
CA PRO A 79 7.84 -10.89 -0.17
C PRO A 79 6.60 -11.75 -0.44
N ASP A 80 6.43 -12.11 -1.70
CA ASP A 80 5.32 -12.95 -2.18
C ASP A 80 5.50 -14.40 -1.71
N PHE A 81 6.74 -14.89 -1.70
CA PHE A 81 7.13 -16.23 -1.27
C PHE A 81 8.35 -16.18 -0.36
N LEU A 82 8.43 -17.10 0.59
CA LEU A 82 9.65 -17.37 1.36
C LEU A 82 10.37 -18.57 0.77
N VAL A 83 11.70 -18.51 0.72
CA VAL A 83 12.55 -19.61 0.28
C VAL A 83 13.51 -19.95 1.41
N GLU A 84 13.35 -21.15 1.95
CA GLU A 84 14.18 -21.66 3.03
C GLU A 84 15.48 -22.25 2.47
N ALA A 85 16.61 -21.75 2.96
CA ALA A 85 17.90 -22.41 2.77
C ALA A 85 17.99 -23.74 3.54
N GLU A 86 17.29 -23.81 4.66
CA GLU A 86 17.16 -24.98 5.50
C GLU A 86 15.72 -25.12 5.97
N ALA A 87 15.17 -26.33 5.92
CA ALA A 87 13.81 -26.58 6.34
C ALA A 87 13.53 -26.05 7.76
N GLY A 88 12.45 -25.28 7.90
CA GLY A 88 11.98 -24.75 9.18
C GLY A 88 12.47 -23.35 9.56
N LEU A 89 13.26 -22.68 8.71
CA LEU A 89 13.66 -21.28 8.92
C LEU A 89 12.49 -20.29 8.92
N ALA A 90 11.40 -20.56 8.21
CA ALA A 90 10.20 -19.75 8.12
C ALA A 90 9.21 -19.97 9.29
N LYS A 91 9.49 -20.94 10.17
CA LYS A 91 8.59 -21.33 11.25
C LYS A 91 8.31 -20.15 12.18
N GLY A 92 7.01 -19.87 12.38
CA GLY A 92 6.55 -18.83 13.30
C GLY A 92 6.43 -17.43 12.70
N PHE A 93 6.68 -17.24 11.41
CA PHE A 93 6.48 -15.94 10.74
C PHE A 93 5.06 -15.72 10.18
N GLY A 94 4.17 -16.71 10.32
CA GLY A 94 2.76 -16.60 9.93
C GLY A 94 2.52 -16.65 8.42
N TYR A 95 3.45 -17.24 7.67
CA TYR A 95 3.29 -17.43 6.22
C TYR A 95 2.41 -18.63 5.90
N ASP A 96 1.65 -18.50 4.82
CA ASP A 96 0.93 -19.60 4.17
C ASP A 96 1.94 -20.70 3.75
N PRO A 97 1.78 -21.96 4.21
CA PRO A 97 2.68 -23.06 3.87
C PRO A 97 2.87 -23.26 2.36
N ASP A 98 1.85 -23.01 1.54
CA ASP A 98 1.92 -23.13 0.08
C ASP A 98 2.83 -22.08 -0.57
N ARG A 99 3.26 -21.08 0.21
CA ARG A 99 4.19 -20.01 -0.22
C ARG A 99 5.53 -20.05 0.51
N VAL A 100 5.86 -21.18 1.13
CA VAL A 100 7.17 -21.47 1.71
C VAL A 100 7.83 -22.58 0.90
N LEU A 101 8.88 -22.22 0.17
CA LEU A 101 9.61 -23.10 -0.76
C LEU A 101 10.97 -23.48 -0.17
N GLN A 102 11.58 -24.55 -0.69
CA GLN A 102 12.99 -24.89 -0.43
C GLN A 102 13.87 -24.41 -1.60
N LEU A 103 15.16 -24.16 -1.37
CA LEU A 103 16.11 -23.80 -2.45
C LEU A 103 16.06 -24.79 -3.63
N SER A 104 16.04 -26.08 -3.33
CA SER A 104 16.02 -27.16 -4.33
C SER A 104 14.80 -27.12 -5.25
N ALA A 105 13.73 -26.41 -4.87
CA ALA A 105 12.50 -26.31 -5.65
C ALA A 105 12.45 -25.06 -6.56
N MET A 106 13.46 -24.19 -6.50
CA MET A 106 13.46 -22.92 -7.22
C MET A 106 13.83 -23.06 -8.69
N LEU A 107 14.86 -23.86 -8.99
CA LEU A 107 15.32 -24.08 -10.36
C LEU A 107 14.84 -25.43 -10.85
N ARG A 108 14.21 -25.43 -12.01
CA ARG A 108 13.76 -26.64 -12.68
C ARG A 108 14.97 -27.46 -13.11
N ARG A 109 15.03 -28.71 -12.66
CA ARG A 109 16.01 -29.70 -13.15
C ARG A 109 15.58 -30.24 -14.51
N SER A 110 16.52 -30.71 -15.33
CA SER A 110 16.26 -31.19 -16.70
C SER A 110 15.13 -32.22 -16.81
N ASP A 111 14.94 -33.01 -15.75
CA ASP A 111 14.03 -34.16 -15.71
C ASP A 111 12.65 -33.80 -15.11
N GLU A 112 12.47 -32.55 -14.65
CA GLU A 112 11.27 -32.09 -14.00
C GLU A 112 10.29 -31.42 -14.98
N LEU A 113 9.04 -31.89 -14.95
CA LEU A 113 7.98 -31.36 -15.81
C LEU A 113 7.50 -29.96 -15.40
N ARG A 114 7.71 -29.53 -14.14
CA ARG A 114 7.22 -28.25 -13.59
C ARG A 114 8.13 -27.70 -12.48
N GLY A 115 8.50 -26.43 -12.55
CA GLY A 115 8.98 -25.68 -11.39
C GLY A 115 7.82 -25.16 -10.54
N GLN A 116 8.08 -24.70 -9.31
CA GLN A 116 7.01 -24.28 -8.39
C GLN A 116 6.57 -22.83 -8.62
N ALA A 117 7.50 -21.88 -8.58
CA ALA A 117 7.20 -20.45 -8.72
C ALA A 117 8.35 -19.67 -9.37
N GLY A 118 8.02 -18.53 -9.96
CA GLY A 118 8.97 -17.62 -10.61
C GLY A 118 9.06 -17.84 -12.12
N LEU A 119 9.75 -16.92 -12.79
CA LEU A 119 10.12 -17.03 -14.18
C LEU A 119 11.63 -17.09 -14.28
N ASP A 120 12.13 -18.12 -14.96
CA ASP A 120 13.55 -18.20 -15.28
C ASP A 120 13.93 -17.22 -16.40
N VAL A 121 15.22 -16.97 -16.54
CA VAL A 121 15.77 -16.01 -17.50
C VAL A 121 15.80 -16.50 -18.95
N PHE A 122 15.45 -17.76 -19.26
CA PHE A 122 15.61 -18.30 -20.62
C PHE A 122 14.71 -17.63 -21.65
N ASP A 123 13.43 -17.46 -21.32
CA ASP A 123 12.48 -16.76 -22.18
C ASP A 123 12.99 -15.34 -22.50
N LEU A 124 13.57 -14.68 -21.49
CA LEU A 124 14.16 -13.35 -21.64
C LEU A 124 15.41 -13.38 -22.54
N TYR A 125 16.33 -14.31 -22.31
CA TYR A 125 17.56 -14.43 -23.11
C TYR A 125 17.24 -14.72 -24.58
N LYS A 126 16.29 -15.61 -24.84
CA LYS A 126 15.82 -15.94 -26.20
C LYS A 126 15.23 -14.71 -26.89
N ASP A 127 14.44 -13.91 -26.19
CA ASP A 127 13.85 -12.68 -26.73
C ASP A 127 14.90 -11.61 -27.00
N LEU A 128 15.80 -11.36 -26.03
CA LEU A 128 16.91 -10.42 -26.19
C LEU A 128 17.84 -10.85 -27.32
N TYR A 129 18.18 -12.12 -27.43
CA TYR A 129 18.99 -12.63 -28.53
C TYR A 129 18.35 -12.34 -29.88
N LYS A 130 17.09 -12.74 -30.07
CA LYS A 130 16.37 -12.52 -31.33
C LYS A 130 16.19 -11.05 -31.69
N LYS A 131 15.90 -10.20 -30.71
CA LYS A 131 15.65 -8.76 -30.95
C LYS A 131 16.93 -7.95 -31.06
N GLN A 132 17.98 -8.35 -30.33
CA GLN A 132 19.12 -7.48 -30.07
C GLN A 132 20.48 -8.07 -30.43
N PHE A 133 20.74 -9.36 -30.15
CA PHE A 133 22.10 -9.93 -30.22
C PHE A 133 22.32 -10.94 -31.36
N GLN A 134 21.30 -11.25 -32.17
CA GLN A 134 21.42 -12.16 -33.31
C GLN A 134 22.40 -11.66 -34.39
N PHE A 135 22.62 -10.35 -34.49
CA PHE A 135 23.49 -9.75 -35.49
C PHE A 135 24.67 -9.01 -34.85
N VAL A 136 25.83 -9.09 -35.50
CA VAL A 136 27.04 -8.35 -35.11
C VAL A 136 26.75 -6.85 -35.14
N ARG A 137 26.82 -6.20 -33.99
CA ARG A 137 26.52 -4.77 -33.85
C ARG A 137 27.78 -3.91 -34.08
N ARG A 138 27.57 -2.64 -34.42
CA ARG A 138 28.63 -1.62 -34.54
C ARG A 138 29.24 -1.20 -33.20
N HIS A 139 28.50 -1.40 -32.09
CA HIS A 139 28.96 -1.09 -30.74
C HIS A 139 28.90 -2.36 -29.88
N GLU A 140 29.97 -2.63 -29.15
CA GLU A 140 30.10 -3.75 -28.23
C GLU A 140 29.30 -3.49 -26.95
N HIS A 141 28.57 -4.49 -26.44
CA HIS A 141 27.66 -4.30 -25.29
C HIS A 141 28.30 -4.55 -23.91
N ASN A 142 29.64 -4.69 -23.87
CA ASN A 142 30.45 -5.03 -22.70
C ASN A 142 29.74 -6.02 -21.74
N ILE A 143 29.33 -7.17 -22.30
CA ILE A 143 28.73 -8.25 -21.52
C ILE A 143 29.86 -9.08 -20.93
N VAL A 144 29.88 -9.22 -19.61
CA VAL A 144 31.02 -9.80 -18.88
C VAL A 144 30.56 -10.95 -17.98
N GLU A 145 31.34 -12.02 -18.02
CA GLU A 145 31.32 -13.10 -17.03
C GLU A 145 32.56 -12.98 -16.12
N LEU A 146 32.34 -12.80 -14.82
CA LEU A 146 33.44 -12.70 -13.86
C LEU A 146 33.91 -14.07 -13.41
N ILE A 147 35.19 -14.36 -13.64
CA ILE A 147 35.84 -15.59 -13.20
C ILE A 147 36.58 -15.31 -11.88
N PRO A 148 36.27 -16.03 -10.80
CA PRO A 148 36.96 -15.82 -9.53
C PRO A 148 38.41 -16.30 -9.62
N ARG A 149 39.37 -15.43 -9.32
CA ARG A 149 40.80 -15.78 -9.26
C ARG A 149 41.13 -16.81 -8.19
N THR A 150 40.37 -16.81 -7.11
CA THR A 150 40.51 -17.74 -5.99
C THR A 150 39.13 -18.23 -5.53
N ASN A 151 39.08 -19.41 -4.91
CA ASN A 151 37.84 -19.94 -4.35
C ASN A 151 37.21 -19.02 -3.29
N ALA A 152 38.02 -18.25 -2.56
CA ALA A 152 37.52 -17.30 -1.55
C ALA A 152 36.68 -16.17 -2.16
N LEU A 153 36.93 -15.82 -3.43
CA LEU A 153 36.21 -14.75 -4.15
C LEU A 153 34.97 -15.26 -4.89
N LYS A 154 34.70 -16.57 -4.91
CA LYS A 154 33.59 -17.16 -5.67
C LYS A 154 32.24 -16.54 -5.30
N SER A 155 31.96 -16.42 -4.00
CA SER A 155 30.73 -15.80 -3.51
C SER A 155 30.68 -14.29 -3.77
N PHE A 156 31.83 -13.60 -3.78
CA PHE A 156 31.89 -12.19 -4.13
C PHE A 156 31.59 -11.96 -5.61
N CYS A 157 32.18 -12.74 -6.53
CA CYS A 157 31.85 -12.68 -7.96
C CYS A 157 30.36 -12.95 -8.19
N ALA A 158 29.83 -14.03 -7.59
CA ALA A 158 28.40 -14.37 -7.67
C ALA A 158 27.50 -13.25 -7.14
N CYS A 159 27.90 -12.61 -6.04
CA CYS A 159 27.17 -11.48 -5.48
C CYS A 159 27.23 -10.26 -6.43
N LEU A 160 28.41 -9.93 -6.99
CA LEU A 160 28.63 -8.76 -7.82
C LEU A 160 27.97 -8.86 -9.21
N SER A 161 28.29 -9.89 -9.98
CA SER A 161 27.88 -10.07 -11.38
C SER A 161 26.80 -11.13 -11.58
N GLY A 162 26.52 -11.94 -10.57
CA GLY A 162 25.82 -13.21 -10.76
C GLY A 162 26.77 -14.32 -11.19
N SER A 163 26.35 -15.56 -10.93
CA SER A 163 27.00 -16.79 -11.39
C SER A 163 25.95 -17.89 -11.57
N PHE A 164 26.29 -18.99 -12.24
CA PHE A 164 25.36 -20.08 -12.51
C PHE A 164 25.65 -21.31 -11.65
N PRO A 165 24.65 -22.19 -11.40
CA PRO A 165 24.87 -23.47 -10.74
C PRO A 165 25.84 -24.36 -11.52
N GLU A 166 26.61 -25.18 -10.79
CA GLU A 166 27.60 -26.11 -11.37
C GLU A 166 27.10 -27.56 -11.41
N ASP A 167 25.95 -27.85 -10.81
CA ASP A 167 25.31 -29.17 -10.84
C ASP A 167 24.97 -29.56 -12.29
N GLU A 168 25.26 -30.81 -12.68
CA GLU A 168 25.13 -31.28 -14.08
C GLU A 168 23.76 -31.01 -14.70
N ASP A 169 22.68 -31.14 -13.91
CA ASP A 169 21.29 -30.93 -14.33
C ASP A 169 20.85 -29.45 -14.36
N LEU A 170 21.72 -28.53 -13.94
CA LEU A 170 21.50 -27.08 -13.92
C LEU A 170 22.54 -26.28 -14.72
N LYS A 171 23.62 -26.91 -15.20
CA LYS A 171 24.65 -26.28 -16.04
C LYS A 171 24.09 -25.60 -17.30
N TYR A 172 22.94 -26.07 -17.78
CA TYR A 172 22.27 -25.51 -18.95
C TYR A 172 21.99 -24.00 -18.80
N PHE A 173 21.78 -23.48 -17.58
CA PHE A 173 21.62 -22.04 -17.32
C PHE A 173 22.82 -21.22 -17.76
N GLY A 174 24.03 -21.64 -17.37
CA GLY A 174 25.27 -20.98 -17.76
C GLY A 174 25.52 -21.10 -19.26
N GLN A 175 25.32 -22.30 -19.81
CA GLN A 175 25.44 -22.53 -21.26
C GLN A 175 24.50 -21.62 -22.05
N GLY A 176 23.24 -21.49 -21.63
CA GLY A 176 22.26 -20.63 -22.29
C GLY A 176 22.61 -19.15 -22.26
N PHE A 177 23.28 -18.69 -21.21
CA PHE A 177 23.82 -17.32 -21.15
C PHE A 177 24.98 -17.14 -22.15
N CYS A 178 25.93 -18.07 -22.16
CA CYS A 178 27.05 -18.04 -23.10
C CYS A 178 26.58 -18.11 -24.56
N ASP A 179 25.66 -19.02 -24.88
CA ASP A 179 25.11 -19.19 -26.23
C ASP A 179 24.35 -17.94 -26.72
N ALA A 180 23.68 -17.23 -25.80
CA ALA A 180 22.88 -16.05 -26.15
C ALA A 180 23.70 -14.76 -26.29
N PHE A 181 24.82 -14.63 -25.56
CA PHE A 181 25.49 -13.34 -25.43
C PHE A 181 27.00 -13.36 -25.67
N ASP A 182 27.64 -14.53 -25.75
CA ASP A 182 29.09 -14.69 -25.89
C ASP A 182 29.88 -13.75 -24.96
N PRO A 183 29.70 -13.88 -23.63
CA PRO A 183 30.22 -12.92 -22.67
C PRO A 183 31.75 -12.93 -22.64
N LYS A 184 32.35 -11.74 -22.51
CA LYS A 184 33.78 -11.62 -22.25
C LYS A 184 34.10 -12.17 -20.86
N GLN A 185 34.92 -13.20 -20.80
CA GLN A 185 35.42 -13.73 -19.53
C GLN A 185 36.51 -12.82 -18.97
N VAL A 186 36.30 -12.32 -17.76
CA VAL A 186 37.24 -11.44 -17.05
C VAL A 186 37.59 -12.08 -15.71
N GLU A 187 38.86 -12.42 -15.53
CA GLU A 187 39.35 -12.85 -14.21
C GLU A 187 39.32 -11.66 -13.24
N LEU A 188 38.71 -11.84 -12.07
CA LEU A 188 38.53 -10.77 -11.11
C LEU A 188 39.85 -10.45 -10.39
N SER A 189 40.41 -9.27 -10.69
CA SER A 189 41.52 -8.63 -9.98
C SER A 189 41.13 -7.20 -9.53
N PRO A 190 41.93 -6.53 -8.68
CA PRO A 190 41.70 -5.13 -8.32
C PRO A 190 41.63 -4.20 -9.54
N GLU A 191 42.54 -4.40 -10.51
CA GLU A 191 42.65 -3.60 -11.73
C GLU A 191 41.44 -3.84 -12.63
N ALA A 192 41.08 -5.11 -12.86
CA ALA A 192 39.90 -5.47 -13.63
C ALA A 192 38.62 -4.88 -13.02
N LEU A 193 38.50 -4.85 -11.68
CA LEU A 193 37.34 -4.25 -11.02
C LEU A 193 37.25 -2.73 -11.23
N VAL A 194 38.39 -2.03 -11.23
CA VAL A 194 38.45 -0.59 -11.54
C VAL A 194 38.00 -0.34 -12.98
N ASP A 195 38.53 -1.10 -13.95
CA ASP A 195 38.18 -0.98 -15.37
C ASP A 195 36.67 -1.20 -15.58
N LEU A 196 36.11 -2.25 -14.98
CA LEU A 196 34.68 -2.54 -15.02
C LEU A 196 33.82 -1.39 -14.44
N TYR A 197 34.28 -0.73 -13.37
CA TYR A 197 33.55 0.40 -12.80
C TYR A 197 33.66 1.69 -13.61
N LYS A 198 34.78 1.91 -14.31
CA LYS A 198 35.01 3.07 -15.18
C LYS A 198 34.21 2.94 -16.48
N ASP A 199 34.33 1.79 -17.14
CA ASP A 199 33.72 1.55 -18.44
C ASP A 199 32.22 1.22 -18.32
N GLY A 200 31.82 0.66 -17.18
CA GLY A 200 30.50 0.06 -16.99
C GLY A 200 30.38 -1.27 -17.74
N PHE A 201 29.69 -2.23 -17.14
CA PHE A 201 29.52 -3.57 -17.70
C PHE A 201 28.10 -4.09 -17.50
N ASN A 202 27.73 -5.09 -18.31
CA ASN A 202 26.51 -5.86 -18.18
C ASN A 202 26.86 -7.31 -17.81
N SER A 203 26.39 -7.77 -16.67
CA SER A 203 26.54 -9.15 -16.23
C SER A 203 25.25 -9.96 -16.41
N ALA A 204 25.31 -11.27 -16.18
CA ALA A 204 24.11 -12.12 -16.16
C ALA A 204 23.02 -11.58 -15.22
N LEU A 205 23.42 -11.14 -14.01
CA LEU A 205 22.49 -10.55 -13.06
C LEU A 205 21.88 -9.22 -13.53
N GLN A 206 22.62 -8.40 -14.29
CA GLN A 206 22.06 -7.20 -14.91
C GLN A 206 21.15 -7.57 -16.07
N ILE A 207 21.54 -8.47 -16.96
CA ILE A 207 20.68 -8.88 -18.08
C ILE A 207 19.36 -9.47 -17.59
N GLY A 208 19.38 -10.23 -16.49
CA GLY A 208 18.18 -10.78 -15.83
C GLY A 208 17.18 -9.74 -15.29
N HIS A 209 17.50 -8.44 -15.30
CA HIS A 209 16.56 -7.36 -14.98
C HIS A 209 16.07 -6.56 -16.19
N SER A 210 16.41 -6.99 -17.41
CA SER A 210 15.96 -6.30 -18.63
C SER A 210 14.43 -6.24 -18.69
N ASN A 211 13.91 -5.16 -19.28
CA ASN A 211 12.47 -4.85 -19.37
C ASN A 211 11.77 -4.58 -18.04
N ILE A 212 12.52 -4.35 -16.95
CA ILE A 212 11.97 -3.90 -15.66
C ILE A 212 12.33 -2.43 -15.45
N GLU A 213 11.31 -1.59 -15.32
CA GLU A 213 11.44 -0.24 -14.78
C GLU A 213 11.47 -0.29 -13.24
N VAL A 214 12.46 0.39 -12.67
CA VAL A 214 12.72 0.35 -11.22
C VAL A 214 12.58 1.75 -10.66
N ASN A 215 11.59 1.95 -9.80
CA ASN A 215 11.44 3.17 -9.01
C ASN A 215 11.95 2.91 -7.60
N TYR A 216 13.12 3.46 -7.27
CA TYR A 216 13.76 3.28 -5.97
C TYR A 216 13.12 4.11 -4.84
N HIS A 217 12.28 5.10 -5.17
CA HIS A 217 11.66 6.02 -4.19
C HIS A 217 12.66 6.80 -3.31
N ASP A 218 13.95 6.73 -3.64
CA ASP A 218 15.05 7.34 -2.93
C ASP A 218 15.95 8.06 -3.95
N ASN A 219 16.36 9.28 -3.61
CA ASN A 219 17.34 10.06 -4.36
C ASN A 219 18.72 10.01 -3.69
N ALA A 220 19.00 8.94 -2.92
CA ALA A 220 20.24 8.77 -2.20
C ALA A 220 21.48 8.98 -3.06
N ASP A 221 22.43 9.66 -2.45
CA ASP A 221 23.76 9.90 -2.95
C ASP A 221 24.47 8.58 -3.34
N PRO A 222 25.31 8.60 -4.40
CA PRO A 222 26.17 7.47 -4.74
C PRO A 222 26.96 6.97 -3.53
N THR A 223 26.99 5.65 -3.35
CA THR A 223 27.57 5.01 -2.17
C THR A 223 28.70 4.07 -2.56
N LEU A 224 29.89 4.29 -1.97
CA LEU A 224 30.98 3.33 -1.92
C LEU A 224 30.82 2.50 -0.65
N PHE A 225 30.46 1.22 -0.80
CA PHE A 225 30.24 0.30 0.31
C PHE A 225 31.52 -0.52 0.57
N VAL A 226 32.30 -0.11 1.56
CA VAL A 226 33.53 -0.78 1.98
C VAL A 226 33.16 -2.02 2.78
N MET A 227 33.57 -3.20 2.30
CA MET A 227 33.14 -4.48 2.84
C MET A 227 34.21 -5.57 2.75
N ASP A 228 34.13 -6.58 3.61
CA ASP A 228 34.96 -7.78 3.50
C ASP A 228 34.36 -8.73 2.43
N ALA A 229 35.06 -8.90 1.30
CA ALA A 229 34.59 -9.73 0.20
C ALA A 229 34.56 -11.25 0.52
N HIS A 230 35.24 -11.69 1.57
CA HIS A 230 35.23 -13.08 2.01
C HIS A 230 34.15 -13.36 3.07
N ASP A 231 33.53 -12.31 3.64
CA ASP A 231 32.54 -12.46 4.70
C ASP A 231 31.11 -12.56 4.14
N SER A 232 30.45 -13.69 4.40
CA SER A 232 29.07 -13.92 3.99
C SER A 232 28.08 -12.88 4.54
N ARG A 233 28.36 -12.30 5.71
CA ARG A 233 27.50 -11.31 6.35
C ARG A 233 27.49 -10.00 5.55
N ASP A 234 28.66 -9.57 5.11
CA ASP A 234 28.82 -8.36 4.31
C ASP A 234 28.25 -8.54 2.91
N LEU A 235 28.35 -9.75 2.34
CA LEU A 235 27.70 -10.08 1.06
C LEU A 235 26.17 -10.01 1.14
N ILE A 236 25.57 -10.45 2.26
CA ILE A 236 24.13 -10.30 2.52
C ILE A 236 23.75 -8.81 2.61
N ASP A 237 24.53 -8.03 3.35
CA ASP A 237 24.32 -6.58 3.50
C ASP A 237 24.40 -5.86 2.17
N PHE A 238 25.43 -6.14 1.36
CA PHE A 238 25.56 -5.56 0.04
C PHE A 238 24.38 -5.96 -0.88
N TRP A 239 23.98 -7.23 -0.87
CA TRP A 239 22.88 -7.72 -1.70
C TRP A 239 21.56 -6.99 -1.40
N ASN A 240 21.23 -6.81 -0.11
CA ASN A 240 20.03 -6.09 0.28
C ASN A 240 20.14 -4.58 0.03
N LEU A 241 21.30 -3.99 0.28
CA LEU A 241 21.54 -2.56 0.09
C LEU A 241 21.40 -2.14 -1.38
N ARG A 242 21.98 -2.90 -2.30
CA ARG A 242 21.87 -2.62 -3.76
C ARG A 242 20.48 -2.89 -4.34
N ALA A 243 19.67 -3.71 -3.66
CA ALA A 243 18.28 -3.89 -4.01
C ALA A 243 17.45 -2.66 -3.60
N MET A 244 17.82 -2.01 -2.49
CA MET A 244 17.15 -0.82 -1.96
C MET A 244 17.65 0.50 -2.54
N ARG A 245 18.89 0.56 -3.02
CA ARG A 245 19.54 1.79 -3.51
C ARG A 245 20.13 1.61 -4.89
N LYS A 246 20.02 2.66 -5.71
CA LYS A 246 20.41 2.62 -7.12
C LYS A 246 21.92 2.57 -7.34
N TYR A 247 22.68 3.38 -6.61
CA TYR A 247 24.10 3.64 -6.89
C TYR A 247 25.01 3.14 -5.77
N VAL A 248 25.07 1.82 -5.56
CA VAL A 248 25.93 1.19 -4.54
C VAL A 248 27.04 0.41 -5.22
N ARG A 249 28.30 0.77 -4.97
CA ARG A 249 29.50 0.08 -5.47
C ARG A 249 30.22 -0.62 -4.31
N PRO A 250 30.39 -1.95 -4.32
CA PRO A 250 31.14 -2.64 -3.28
C PRO A 250 32.65 -2.41 -3.47
N ILE A 251 33.34 -2.05 -2.39
CA ILE A 251 34.79 -1.86 -2.33
C ILE A 251 35.37 -2.93 -1.39
N PRO A 252 35.98 -4.01 -1.94
CA PRO A 252 36.60 -5.05 -1.14
C PRO A 252 37.71 -4.50 -0.25
N LEU A 253 37.64 -4.76 1.05
CA LEU A 253 38.66 -4.35 2.02
C LEU A 253 40.03 -4.93 1.66
N GLN A 254 40.06 -6.13 1.10
CA GLN A 254 41.27 -6.81 0.62
C GLN A 254 42.03 -6.01 -0.44
N TRP A 255 41.33 -5.13 -1.17
CA TRP A 255 41.86 -4.40 -2.31
C TRP A 255 41.75 -2.88 -2.15
N ILE A 256 41.47 -2.40 -0.93
CA ILE A 256 41.18 -0.99 -0.68
C ILE A 256 42.35 -0.07 -1.10
N ASP A 257 43.59 -0.52 -0.92
CA ASP A 257 44.80 0.20 -1.34
C ASP A 257 44.84 0.38 -2.86
N ALA A 258 44.69 -0.73 -3.60
CA ALA A 258 44.67 -0.72 -5.07
C ALA A 258 43.48 0.05 -5.66
N LEU A 259 42.30 0.01 -5.03
CA LEU A 259 41.11 0.74 -5.48
C LEU A 259 41.09 2.20 -5.01
N SER A 260 41.95 2.61 -4.07
CA SER A 260 41.95 3.95 -3.47
C SER A 260 42.02 5.08 -4.50
N PRO A 261 42.93 5.06 -5.50
CA PRO A 261 43.00 6.12 -6.50
C PRO A 261 41.68 6.32 -7.26
N TYR A 262 41.08 5.21 -7.71
CA TYR A 262 39.78 5.24 -8.39
C TYR A 262 38.65 5.70 -7.45
N CYS A 263 38.65 5.28 -6.18
CA CYS A 263 37.63 5.72 -5.22
C CYS A 263 37.67 7.24 -5.02
N ARG A 264 38.87 7.81 -4.87
CA ARG A 264 39.06 9.26 -4.71
C ARG A 264 38.60 10.02 -5.96
N GLU A 265 39.01 9.57 -7.15
CA GLU A 265 38.55 10.12 -8.44
C GLU A 265 37.02 10.08 -8.54
N TYR A 266 36.40 8.95 -8.23
CA TYR A 266 34.94 8.80 -8.25
C TYR A 266 34.21 9.71 -7.26
N ILE A 267 34.79 9.92 -6.07
CA ILE A 267 34.25 10.83 -5.05
C ILE A 267 34.24 12.27 -5.58
N GLU A 268 35.35 12.72 -6.16
CA GLU A 268 35.49 14.07 -6.72
C GLU A 268 34.53 14.27 -7.90
N ASP A 269 34.41 13.28 -8.79
CA ASP A 269 33.47 13.30 -9.93
C ASP A 269 31.99 13.36 -9.50
N CYS A 270 31.66 12.73 -8.37
CA CYS A 270 30.31 12.80 -7.81
C CYS A 270 30.00 14.18 -7.24
N HIS A 271 31.01 14.96 -6.84
CA HIS A 271 30.82 16.26 -6.22
C HIS A 271 30.51 17.36 -7.24
N ARG A 272 29.24 17.39 -7.66
CA ARG A 272 28.73 18.33 -8.68
C ARG A 272 27.33 18.86 -8.33
N PRO A 273 26.94 20.04 -8.84
CA PRO A 273 25.61 20.60 -8.60
C PRO A 273 24.51 19.65 -9.09
N VAL A 274 23.45 19.49 -8.29
CA VAL A 274 22.26 18.74 -8.68
C VAL A 274 21.61 19.45 -9.89
N ARG A 275 21.47 18.73 -11.01
CA ARG A 275 20.92 19.28 -12.25
C ARG A 275 19.50 19.83 -12.02
N GLY A 276 19.27 21.07 -12.45
CA GLY A 276 17.96 21.73 -12.37
C GLY A 276 17.64 22.39 -11.03
N ASN A 277 18.56 22.36 -10.06
CA ASN A 277 18.38 23.04 -8.78
C ASN A 277 19.00 24.45 -8.78
N GLN A 278 18.20 25.46 -8.46
CA GLN A 278 18.64 26.87 -8.39
C GLN A 278 19.37 27.21 -7.09
N PHE A 279 19.33 26.34 -6.07
CA PHE A 279 19.89 26.59 -4.74
C PHE A 279 21.33 26.08 -4.57
N GLY A 280 21.97 25.59 -5.63
CA GLY A 280 23.38 25.16 -5.58
C GLY A 280 23.67 23.93 -4.72
N LEU A 281 22.67 23.09 -4.42
CA LEU A 281 22.91 21.83 -3.69
C LEU A 281 23.85 20.94 -4.50
N MET A 282 24.89 20.44 -3.84
CA MET A 282 25.85 19.52 -4.41
C MET A 282 25.40 18.08 -4.19
N THR A 283 25.73 17.21 -5.13
CA THR A 283 25.68 15.76 -4.93
C THR A 283 26.95 15.36 -4.18
N HIS A 284 26.90 14.34 -3.33
CA HIS A 284 28.06 13.89 -2.57
C HIS A 284 28.23 12.37 -2.71
N ALA A 285 29.44 11.85 -2.51
CA ALA A 285 29.64 10.40 -2.39
C ALA A 285 29.58 9.99 -0.91
N THR A 286 28.79 8.97 -0.58
CA THR A 286 28.79 8.37 0.75
C THR A 286 29.77 7.21 0.80
N VAL A 287 30.73 7.25 1.72
CA VAL A 287 31.61 6.13 2.04
C VAL A 287 31.01 5.39 3.22
N MET A 288 30.44 4.22 2.97
CA MET A 288 29.73 3.41 3.97
C MET A 288 30.57 2.18 4.34
N PHE A 289 30.79 1.95 5.64
CA PHE A 289 31.54 0.79 6.13
C PHE A 289 30.60 -0.33 6.60
N ALA A 290 30.75 -1.52 6.02
CA ALA A 290 30.01 -2.73 6.37
C ALA A 290 30.21 -3.13 7.83
N ARG A 291 29.22 -3.78 8.44
CA ARG A 291 29.15 -4.04 9.89
C ARG A 291 30.27 -4.93 10.44
N SER A 292 30.84 -5.79 9.60
CA SER A 292 31.98 -6.65 9.97
C SER A 292 33.21 -5.85 10.40
N ILE A 293 33.39 -4.63 9.89
CA ILE A 293 34.59 -3.81 10.10
C ILE A 293 34.59 -3.26 11.54
N PRO A 294 35.66 -3.43 12.33
CA PRO A 294 35.71 -2.86 13.68
C PRO A 294 35.70 -1.33 13.67
N THR A 295 34.91 -0.70 14.55
CA THR A 295 34.82 0.77 14.66
C THR A 295 36.19 1.44 14.83
N ALA A 296 37.10 0.80 15.57
CA ALA A 296 38.46 1.28 15.79
C ALA A 296 39.30 1.44 14.50
N ASN A 297 38.96 0.69 13.44
CA ASN A 297 39.73 0.69 12.19
C ASN A 297 39.18 1.69 11.17
N ILE A 298 37.94 2.18 11.34
CA ILE A 298 37.23 2.97 10.33
C ILE A 298 37.91 4.30 10.04
N GLU A 299 38.30 5.06 11.08
CA GLU A 299 38.95 6.36 10.91
C GLU A 299 40.23 6.22 10.08
N GLN A 300 41.07 5.25 10.43
CA GLN A 300 42.32 5.02 9.75
C GLN A 300 42.09 4.60 8.29
N LEU A 301 41.21 3.62 8.03
CA LEU A 301 40.87 3.20 6.66
C LEU A 301 40.32 4.35 5.82
N TYR A 302 39.46 5.18 6.41
CA TYR A 302 38.90 6.34 5.73
C TYR A 302 39.98 7.38 5.40
N ALA A 303 40.81 7.75 6.38
CA ALA A 303 41.87 8.74 6.21
C ALA A 303 42.92 8.29 5.18
N ASP A 304 43.35 7.04 5.25
CA ASP A 304 44.46 6.52 4.45
C ASP A 304 44.05 6.29 2.98
N TYR A 305 42.80 5.89 2.72
CA TYR A 305 42.39 5.40 1.39
C TYR A 305 41.25 6.18 0.73
N LEU A 306 40.37 6.85 1.47
CA LEU A 306 39.10 7.33 0.92
C LEU A 306 38.84 8.83 1.14
N ARG A 307 39.59 9.48 2.03
CA ARG A 307 39.53 10.93 2.22
C ARG A 307 40.08 11.66 0.99
N VAL A 308 39.37 12.71 0.58
CA VAL A 308 39.75 13.65 -0.49
C VAL A 308 39.95 15.05 0.11
N ASN A 309 40.70 15.90 -0.60
CA ASN A 309 41.01 17.26 -0.14
C ASN A 309 39.86 18.25 -0.40
N GLN A 310 38.95 17.91 -1.29
CA GLN A 310 37.80 18.75 -1.60
C GLN A 310 36.78 18.71 -0.46
N ASP A 311 36.52 19.87 0.14
CA ASP A 311 35.58 19.98 1.25
C ASP A 311 34.19 19.48 0.87
N GLU A 312 33.58 18.73 1.77
CA GLU A 312 32.26 18.09 1.63
C GLU A 312 32.11 17.08 0.48
N ALA A 313 33.13 16.79 -0.33
CA ALA A 313 32.99 15.90 -1.49
C ALA A 313 32.54 14.46 -1.13
N ASN A 314 32.96 13.94 0.03
CA ASN A 314 32.42 12.71 0.58
C ASN A 314 31.95 12.81 2.04
N ARG A 315 30.95 11.97 2.36
CA ARG A 315 30.44 11.79 3.72
C ARG A 315 30.79 10.39 4.22
N ARG A 316 31.32 10.30 5.44
CA ARG A 316 31.59 9.03 6.09
C ARG A 316 30.34 8.52 6.80
N GLN A 317 30.00 7.25 6.58
CA GLN A 317 28.91 6.56 7.25
C GLN A 317 29.43 5.28 7.91
N ASP A 318 29.42 5.29 9.25
CA ASP A 318 29.99 4.23 10.08
C ASP A 318 28.95 3.19 10.50
N TRP A 319 27.79 3.12 9.84
CA TRP A 319 26.69 2.22 10.21
C TRP A 319 25.96 1.71 8.97
N TYR A 320 25.41 0.50 9.06
CA TYR A 320 24.53 -0.04 8.02
C TYR A 320 23.09 0.44 8.23
N PRO A 321 22.38 0.88 7.18
CA PRO A 321 21.03 1.38 7.34
C PRO A 321 20.09 0.30 7.88
N PRO A 322 19.32 0.60 8.95
CA PRO A 322 18.45 -0.40 9.56
C PRO A 322 17.19 -0.58 8.72
N ILE A 323 17.29 -1.28 7.59
CA ILE A 323 16.20 -1.54 6.62
C ILE A 323 14.98 -2.17 7.30
N TRP A 324 15.19 -2.93 8.37
CA TRP A 324 14.14 -3.57 9.16
C TRP A 324 13.39 -2.61 10.10
N ARG A 325 13.89 -1.39 10.34
CA ARG A 325 13.22 -0.42 11.18
C ARG A 325 12.24 0.41 10.34
N PRO A 326 11.00 0.62 10.81
CA PRO A 326 10.09 1.53 10.15
C PRO A 326 10.69 2.94 10.16
N SER A 327 10.65 3.63 9.01
CA SER A 327 11.16 5.00 8.93
C SER A 327 10.37 5.92 9.85
N SER A 328 11.06 6.89 10.45
CA SER A 328 10.39 7.90 11.27
C SER A 328 9.46 8.76 10.42
N GLY A 329 8.36 9.25 10.99
CA GLY A 329 7.39 10.08 10.27
C GLY A 329 7.91 11.46 9.81
N PHE A 330 9.12 11.84 10.21
CA PHE A 330 9.75 13.13 9.92
C PHE A 330 10.89 13.03 8.87
N THR A 331 11.28 11.82 8.48
CA THR A 331 12.36 11.56 7.51
C THR A 331 11.81 10.98 6.22
N VAL A 332 12.51 11.17 5.10
CA VAL A 332 12.21 10.44 3.84
C VAL A 332 12.17 8.94 4.14
N ARG A 333 11.11 8.27 3.70
CA ARG A 333 10.87 6.87 4.01
C ARG A 333 11.81 6.01 3.18
N SER A 334 12.55 5.12 3.82
CA SER A 334 13.28 4.08 3.11
C SER A 334 12.31 2.95 2.79
N THR A 335 11.83 2.90 1.54
CA THR A 335 10.99 1.81 1.04
C THR A 335 11.74 0.94 0.06
N ARG A 336 11.32 -0.32 -0.09
CA ARG A 336 11.75 -1.16 -1.21
C ARG A 336 11.42 -0.48 -2.55
N PRO A 337 12.16 -0.77 -3.63
CA PRO A 337 11.79 -0.27 -4.94
C PRO A 337 10.47 -0.89 -5.44
N THR A 338 9.70 -0.09 -6.18
CA THR A 338 8.62 -0.61 -7.02
C THR A 338 9.20 -1.07 -8.36
N LEU A 339 8.89 -2.31 -8.72
CA LEU A 339 9.25 -2.89 -10.03
C LEU A 339 8.01 -2.85 -10.91
N SER A 340 8.16 -2.39 -12.16
CA SER A 340 7.08 -2.35 -13.15
C SER A 340 7.62 -2.74 -14.52
N CYS A 341 6.91 -3.57 -15.25
CA CYS A 341 7.26 -3.94 -16.63
C CYS A 341 6.23 -3.42 -17.62
N ALA A 342 4.97 -3.29 -17.18
CA ALA A 342 3.86 -2.73 -17.94
C ALA A 342 2.79 -2.26 -16.95
N GLU A 343 2.06 -1.20 -17.32
CA GLU A 343 0.92 -0.71 -16.54
C GLU A 343 -0.26 -0.42 -17.47
N LYS A 344 -1.48 -0.75 -17.02
CA LYS A 344 -2.72 -0.43 -17.74
C LYS A 344 -3.82 -0.05 -16.75
N THR A 345 -4.60 0.97 -17.09
CA THR A 345 -5.77 1.39 -16.32
C THR A 345 -7.05 0.93 -16.99
N PHE A 346 -7.98 0.40 -16.20
CA PHE A 346 -9.31 -0.03 -16.61
C PHE A 346 -10.36 0.74 -15.82
N ASP A 347 -11.23 1.47 -16.49
CA ASP A 347 -12.30 2.24 -15.87
C ASP A 347 -13.63 1.50 -16.00
N THR A 348 -14.33 1.36 -14.88
CA THR A 348 -15.66 0.72 -14.81
C THR A 348 -16.67 1.68 -14.20
N GLN A 349 -17.86 1.78 -14.80
CA GLN A 349 -18.99 2.51 -14.23
C GLN A 349 -19.67 1.63 -13.19
N ILE A 350 -20.01 2.20 -12.02
CA ILE A 350 -20.75 1.46 -11.00
C ILE A 350 -22.24 1.55 -11.34
N GLU A 351 -22.82 0.46 -11.81
CA GLU A 351 -24.24 0.32 -12.13
C GLU A 351 -24.98 -0.50 -11.07
N GLY A 352 -26.09 0.02 -10.54
CA GLY A 352 -26.91 -0.66 -9.54
C GLY A 352 -26.27 -0.79 -8.15
N ASP A 353 -26.64 -1.86 -7.43
CA ASP A 353 -26.23 -2.12 -6.04
C ASP A 353 -24.93 -2.93 -5.92
N ARG A 354 -24.44 -3.53 -7.01
CA ARG A 354 -23.22 -4.35 -7.00
C ARG A 354 -22.06 -3.57 -7.60
N THR A 355 -20.94 -3.52 -6.89
CA THR A 355 -19.71 -2.96 -7.44
C THR A 355 -18.87 -4.08 -8.03
N GLU A 356 -18.81 -4.13 -9.36
CA GLU A 356 -17.96 -5.07 -10.10
C GLU A 356 -16.88 -4.31 -10.87
N VAL A 357 -15.67 -4.87 -10.95
CA VAL A 357 -14.55 -4.29 -11.69
C VAL A 357 -13.96 -5.36 -12.59
N ARG A 358 -13.94 -5.10 -13.90
CA ARG A 358 -13.38 -6.02 -14.89
C ARG A 358 -12.08 -5.46 -15.44
N PHE A 359 -11.06 -6.32 -15.52
CA PHE A 359 -9.76 -5.95 -16.08
C PHE A 359 -9.04 -7.17 -16.65
N ASP A 360 -8.10 -6.93 -17.55
CA ASP A 360 -7.22 -7.95 -18.09
C ASP A 360 -5.91 -7.99 -17.30
N TYR A 361 -5.42 -9.19 -16.99
CA TYR A 361 -4.08 -9.38 -16.45
C TYR A 361 -3.04 -9.10 -17.53
N LEU A 362 -1.97 -8.41 -17.14
CA LEU A 362 -0.81 -8.17 -17.99
C LEU A 362 0.15 -9.38 -17.93
N HIS A 363 0.97 -9.51 -18.96
CA HIS A 363 1.98 -10.56 -19.05
C HIS A 363 3.25 -10.03 -19.73
N PRO A 364 4.44 -10.60 -19.44
CA PRO A 364 5.65 -10.15 -20.09
C PRO A 364 5.67 -10.59 -21.56
N GLU A 365 6.03 -9.68 -22.46
CA GLU A 365 5.99 -9.92 -23.91
C GLU A 365 6.94 -11.04 -24.38
N PHE A 366 8.01 -11.27 -23.64
CA PHE A 366 9.06 -12.24 -23.99
C PHE A 366 8.71 -13.69 -23.59
N THR A 367 7.60 -13.90 -22.89
CA THR A 367 7.25 -15.22 -22.31
C THR A 367 6.31 -16.03 -23.20
N GLU A 368 6.35 -17.35 -23.10
CA GLU A 368 5.37 -18.19 -23.79
C GLU A 368 3.99 -18.18 -23.11
N ARG A 369 2.92 -18.38 -23.91
CA ARG A 369 1.52 -18.35 -23.44
C ARG A 369 1.25 -19.30 -22.29
N TYR A 370 1.77 -20.51 -22.40
CA TYR A 370 1.68 -21.55 -21.37
C TYR A 370 3.03 -21.74 -20.71
N GLY A 371 3.01 -22.15 -19.45
CA GLY A 371 4.24 -22.39 -18.69
C GLY A 371 4.03 -23.47 -17.65
N ALA A 372 5.15 -24.07 -17.26
CA ALA A 372 5.16 -25.22 -16.36
C ALA A 372 4.86 -24.83 -14.91
N ASN A 373 5.29 -23.64 -14.48
CA ASN A 373 5.18 -23.16 -13.10
C ASN A 373 3.75 -22.74 -12.74
N ASP A 374 3.38 -22.91 -11.47
CA ASP A 374 2.04 -22.58 -10.98
C ASP A 374 1.85 -21.07 -10.76
N ALA A 375 2.93 -20.34 -10.47
CA ALA A 375 2.99 -18.88 -10.45
C ALA A 375 4.23 -18.39 -11.20
N ARG A 376 4.07 -17.64 -12.31
CA ARG A 376 5.19 -17.18 -13.15
C ARG A 376 5.53 -15.70 -12.94
N TRP A 377 4.52 -14.85 -12.86
CA TRP A 377 4.65 -13.41 -12.60
C TRP A 377 3.47 -12.91 -11.78
N VAL A 378 3.53 -11.63 -11.42
CA VAL A 378 2.51 -10.97 -10.59
C VAL A 378 1.88 -9.81 -11.34
N ASN A 379 0.56 -9.69 -11.17
CA ASN A 379 -0.16 -8.45 -11.42
C ASN A 379 -0.54 -7.80 -10.08
N VAL A 380 -0.14 -6.55 -9.89
CA VAL A 380 -0.54 -5.72 -8.76
C VAL A 380 -1.72 -4.85 -9.20
N VAL A 381 -2.84 -4.95 -8.49
CA VAL A 381 -4.06 -4.19 -8.80
C VAL A 381 -4.29 -3.13 -7.72
N LYS A 382 -4.29 -1.86 -8.11
CA LYS A 382 -4.70 -0.72 -7.27
C LYS A 382 -6.10 -0.26 -7.67
N LEU A 383 -7.03 -0.31 -6.72
CA LEU A 383 -8.39 0.20 -6.90
C LEU A 383 -8.46 1.69 -6.53
N LYS A 384 -9.01 2.51 -7.42
CA LYS A 384 -9.28 3.94 -7.19
C LYS A 384 -10.79 4.18 -7.27
N ASN A 385 -11.40 4.60 -6.17
CA ASN A 385 -12.81 4.96 -6.11
C ASN A 385 -12.96 6.48 -6.04
N TRP A 386 -13.62 7.08 -7.03
CA TRP A 386 -13.82 8.53 -7.13
C TRP A 386 -15.13 9.01 -6.51
N SER A 387 -15.98 8.08 -6.03
CA SER A 387 -17.33 8.39 -5.55
C SER A 387 -17.41 8.82 -4.08
N ASN A 388 -16.38 8.59 -3.26
CA ASN A 388 -16.36 8.85 -1.80
C ASN A 388 -17.60 8.32 -1.05
N THR A 389 -18.19 7.21 -1.52
CA THR A 389 -19.30 6.48 -0.88
C THR A 389 -18.78 5.18 -0.24
N SER A 390 -19.50 4.59 0.74
CA SER A 390 -19.15 3.26 1.30
C SER A 390 -19.49 2.09 0.38
N ARG A 391 -19.96 2.35 -0.85
CA ARG A 391 -20.47 1.32 -1.77
C ARG A 391 -19.45 0.27 -2.19
N ALA A 392 -18.15 0.57 -2.04
CA ALA A 392 -17.07 -0.34 -2.39
C ALA A 392 -15.90 -0.21 -1.43
N ALA A 393 -15.54 -1.32 -0.78
CA ALA A 393 -14.30 -1.45 -0.04
C ALA A 393 -13.12 -1.55 -1.02
N THR A 394 -12.27 -0.53 -1.01
CA THR A 394 -11.08 -0.46 -1.89
C THR A 394 -9.76 -0.54 -1.12
N VAL A 395 -9.84 -0.40 0.20
CA VAL A 395 -8.71 -0.56 1.13
C VAL A 395 -9.02 -1.71 2.06
N TYR A 396 -8.01 -2.53 2.33
CA TYR A 396 -8.01 -3.59 3.32
C TYR A 396 -6.72 -3.51 4.13
N PRO A 397 -6.72 -4.00 5.39
CA PRO A 397 -5.48 -4.24 6.13
C PRO A 397 -4.51 -5.07 5.30
N CYS A 398 -3.22 -4.71 5.34
CA CYS A 398 -2.19 -5.50 4.68
C CYS A 398 -2.09 -6.85 5.37
N ASN A 399 -2.15 -7.93 4.59
CA ASN A 399 -2.02 -9.29 5.08
C ASN A 399 -1.41 -10.16 3.97
N TYR A 400 -0.15 -9.88 3.67
CA TYR A 400 0.61 -10.55 2.62
C TYR A 400 1.19 -11.89 3.06
N ARG A 401 1.17 -12.21 4.37
CA ARG A 401 1.75 -13.45 4.92
C ARG A 401 0.77 -14.62 4.91
N SER A 402 -0.49 -14.40 5.30
CA SER A 402 -1.54 -15.42 5.23
C SER A 402 -2.89 -14.76 4.92
N PRO A 403 -3.11 -14.40 3.63
CA PRO A 403 -4.29 -13.64 3.23
C PRO A 403 -5.58 -14.45 3.44
N LYS A 404 -6.44 -13.98 4.35
CA LYS A 404 -7.82 -14.49 4.48
C LYS A 404 -8.81 -13.67 3.65
N MET A 405 -8.46 -12.41 3.40
CA MET A 405 -9.23 -11.39 2.70
C MET A 405 -8.30 -10.36 2.06
N PRO A 406 -8.75 -9.65 1.01
CA PRO A 406 -10.04 -9.82 0.34
C PRO A 406 -10.09 -11.07 -0.56
N ARG A 407 -11.29 -11.57 -0.85
CA ARG A 407 -11.49 -12.67 -1.81
C ARG A 407 -11.96 -12.20 -3.18
N PHE A 408 -12.73 -11.11 -3.23
CA PHE A 408 -13.34 -10.52 -4.43
C PHE A 408 -14.07 -11.47 -5.39
N GLN A 409 -14.35 -12.71 -4.96
CA GLN A 409 -14.84 -13.80 -5.83
C GLN A 409 -13.96 -14.02 -7.07
N SER A 410 -12.67 -13.70 -6.95
CA SER A 410 -11.68 -13.77 -8.01
C SER A 410 -11.51 -15.20 -8.53
N ILE A 411 -11.28 -15.34 -9.83
CA ILE A 411 -10.92 -16.63 -10.45
C ILE A 411 -9.60 -17.12 -9.86
N GLN A 412 -8.70 -16.19 -9.56
CA GLN A 412 -7.48 -16.44 -8.81
C GLN A 412 -7.81 -16.57 -7.32
N ARG A 413 -7.60 -17.77 -6.76
CA ARG A 413 -8.09 -18.14 -5.41
C ARG A 413 -7.44 -17.36 -4.27
N SER A 414 -6.23 -16.83 -4.46
CA SER A 414 -5.50 -16.07 -3.44
C SER A 414 -5.14 -14.66 -3.96
N ILE A 415 -5.45 -13.66 -3.14
CA ILE A 415 -5.12 -12.25 -3.37
C ILE A 415 -4.33 -11.77 -2.16
N LEU A 416 -3.12 -11.25 -2.35
CA LEU A 416 -2.35 -10.68 -1.24
C LEU A 416 -2.64 -9.19 -1.11
N SER A 417 -2.97 -8.74 0.09
CA SER A 417 -3.09 -7.30 0.39
C SER A 417 -1.73 -6.77 0.87
N THR A 418 -1.12 -5.87 0.09
CA THR A 418 0.23 -5.30 0.33
C THR A 418 0.19 -3.76 0.32
N THR A 419 1.31 -3.11 0.62
CA THR A 419 1.47 -1.65 0.40
C THR A 419 1.54 -1.25 -1.07
N GLU A 420 1.87 -2.17 -1.98
CA GLU A 420 1.81 -1.95 -3.44
C GLU A 420 0.38 -2.03 -3.98
N GLY A 421 -0.53 -2.73 -3.29
CA GLY A 421 -1.88 -3.02 -3.79
C GLY A 421 -2.24 -4.49 -3.61
N PHE A 422 -3.20 -4.95 -4.39
CA PHE A 422 -3.67 -6.34 -4.36
C PHE A 422 -2.86 -7.18 -5.35
N VAL A 423 -2.05 -8.09 -4.84
CA VAL A 423 -1.17 -8.97 -5.63
C VAL A 423 -1.94 -10.21 -6.05
N VAL A 424 -1.85 -10.52 -7.35
CA VAL A 424 -2.38 -11.74 -7.95
C VAL A 424 -1.30 -12.47 -8.72
N PHE A 425 -1.23 -13.79 -8.53
CA PHE A 425 -0.31 -14.66 -9.23
C PHE A 425 -0.88 -15.09 -10.58
N CYS A 426 -0.08 -14.96 -11.63
CA CYS A 426 -0.48 -15.29 -12.99
C CYS A 426 0.35 -16.44 -13.55
N ARG A 427 -0.33 -17.29 -14.34
CA ARG A 427 0.25 -18.49 -14.95
C ARG A 427 0.26 -18.45 -16.48
N PHE A 428 -0.79 -17.88 -17.08
CA PHE A 428 -1.02 -17.88 -18.52
C PHE A 428 -1.25 -16.47 -19.04
N HIS A 429 -1.02 -16.26 -20.34
CA HIS A 429 -1.41 -15.02 -21.02
C HIS A 429 -2.92 -14.89 -21.19
N ASN A 430 -3.37 -13.67 -21.50
CA ASN A 430 -4.75 -13.34 -21.89
C ASN A 430 -5.80 -13.81 -20.89
N MET A 431 -5.47 -13.75 -19.60
CA MET A 431 -6.42 -13.97 -18.53
C MET A 431 -7.09 -12.64 -18.17
N SER A 432 -8.40 -12.68 -17.93
CA SER A 432 -9.16 -11.55 -17.39
C SER A 432 -9.82 -11.95 -16.08
N ASP A 433 -10.07 -11.00 -15.19
CA ASP A 433 -10.81 -11.23 -13.96
C ASP A 433 -11.98 -10.26 -13.80
N LEU A 434 -12.92 -10.66 -12.94
CA LEU A 434 -14.05 -9.86 -12.53
C LEU A 434 -14.09 -9.84 -11.01
N TRP A 435 -13.71 -8.71 -10.43
CA TRP A 435 -13.71 -8.53 -8.99
C TRP A 435 -15.04 -7.97 -8.52
N ARG A 436 -15.67 -8.68 -7.59
CA ARG A 436 -16.88 -8.24 -6.90
C ARG A 436 -16.50 -7.65 -5.55
N LEU A 437 -16.65 -6.34 -5.42
CA LEU A 437 -16.29 -5.61 -4.22
C LEU A 437 -17.47 -5.55 -3.26
N SER A 438 -17.25 -5.96 -2.01
CA SER A 438 -18.20 -5.76 -0.93
C SER A 438 -18.28 -4.28 -0.56
N ASP A 439 -19.40 -3.84 0.01
CA ASP A 439 -19.47 -2.54 0.67
C ASP A 439 -18.58 -2.51 1.93
N GLY A 440 -18.29 -1.31 2.42
CA GLY A 440 -17.38 -1.12 3.56
C GLY A 440 -17.85 -1.80 4.85
N THR A 441 -19.15 -1.85 5.11
CA THR A 441 -19.72 -2.49 6.31
C THR A 441 -19.51 -3.99 6.25
N THR A 442 -19.89 -4.62 5.13
CA THR A 442 -19.71 -6.06 4.91
C THR A 442 -18.23 -6.45 5.00
N ALA A 443 -17.35 -5.70 4.32
CA ALA A 443 -15.92 -5.98 4.33
C ALA A 443 -15.31 -5.92 5.75
N ILE A 444 -15.65 -4.89 6.53
CA ILE A 444 -15.17 -4.73 7.91
C ILE A 444 -15.70 -5.85 8.81
N SER A 445 -16.98 -6.20 8.68
CA SER A 445 -17.59 -7.26 9.49
C SER A 445 -17.00 -8.65 9.19
N GLU A 446 -16.74 -8.97 7.92
CA GLU A 446 -16.06 -10.20 7.54
C GLU A 446 -14.61 -10.25 8.06
N TRP A 447 -13.89 -9.13 8.01
CA TRP A 447 -12.55 -9.03 8.54
C TRP A 447 -12.51 -9.20 10.06
N LEU A 448 -13.43 -8.56 10.80
CA LEU A 448 -13.57 -8.73 12.25
C LEU A 448 -13.83 -10.21 12.60
N LYS A 449 -14.75 -10.86 11.87
CA LYS A 449 -15.07 -12.27 12.06
C LYS A 449 -13.85 -13.17 11.84
N ASN A 450 -13.04 -12.90 10.81
CA ASN A 450 -11.80 -13.63 10.53
C ASN A 450 -10.71 -13.44 11.60
N ASN A 451 -10.84 -12.40 12.43
CA ASN A 451 -10.00 -12.13 13.59
C ASN A 451 -10.68 -12.51 14.92
N GLY A 452 -11.75 -13.30 14.87
CA GLY A 452 -12.44 -13.83 16.05
C GLY A 452 -13.37 -12.84 16.76
N VAL A 453 -13.74 -11.73 16.12
CA VAL A 453 -14.67 -10.73 16.66
C VAL A 453 -15.98 -10.77 15.86
N GLU A 454 -17.07 -11.13 16.52
CA GLU A 454 -18.40 -11.01 15.91
C GLU A 454 -18.83 -9.55 15.89
N SER A 455 -19.48 -9.13 14.81
CA SER A 455 -19.99 -7.77 14.66
C SER A 455 -21.38 -7.76 14.05
N GLN A 456 -22.20 -6.82 14.51
CA GLN A 456 -23.52 -6.55 13.95
C GLN A 456 -23.72 -5.03 13.86
N ILE A 457 -24.33 -4.56 12.77
CA ILE A 457 -24.69 -3.14 12.66
C ILE A 457 -25.81 -2.80 13.67
N SER A 458 -25.62 -1.75 14.45
CA SER A 458 -26.61 -1.20 15.38
C SER A 458 -27.69 -0.42 14.63
N ASP A 459 -28.86 -0.20 15.26
CA ASP A 459 -29.91 0.67 14.70
C ASP A 459 -29.39 2.10 14.42
N ALA A 460 -28.56 2.63 15.32
CA ALA A 460 -27.95 3.96 15.16
C ALA A 460 -26.94 3.97 14.00
N GLY A 461 -26.19 2.88 13.83
CA GLY A 461 -25.32 2.64 12.70
C GLY A 461 -26.08 2.59 11.38
N GLN A 462 -27.16 1.82 11.30
CA GLN A 462 -28.02 1.77 10.11
C GLN A 462 -28.57 3.15 9.75
N ALA A 463 -29.08 3.90 10.73
CA ALA A 463 -29.56 5.26 10.50
C ALA A 463 -28.45 6.19 9.97
N THR A 464 -27.24 6.09 10.52
CA THR A 464 -26.07 6.87 10.08
C THR A 464 -25.67 6.52 8.64
N GLN A 465 -25.62 5.23 8.30
CA GLN A 465 -25.33 4.77 6.95
C GLN A 465 -26.35 5.31 5.94
N GLN A 466 -27.63 5.31 6.31
CA GLN A 466 -28.70 5.85 5.47
C GLN A 466 -28.57 7.37 5.29
N ILE A 467 -28.24 8.14 6.34
CA ILE A 467 -27.97 9.58 6.22
C ILE A 467 -26.88 9.86 5.17
N ILE A 468 -25.79 9.11 5.21
CA ILE A 468 -24.67 9.27 4.27
C ILE A 468 -25.08 8.86 2.85
N ASN A 469 -25.82 7.77 2.69
CA ASN A 469 -26.26 7.31 1.38
C ASN A 469 -27.29 8.25 0.75
N THR A 470 -28.29 8.71 1.52
CA THR A 470 -29.33 9.66 1.07
C THR A 470 -28.69 10.95 0.57
N LEU A 471 -27.69 11.47 1.26
CA LEU A 471 -26.98 12.68 0.86
C LEU A 471 -25.87 12.44 -0.17
N GLY A 472 -25.80 11.28 -0.82
CA GLY A 472 -24.85 11.03 -1.89
C GLY A 472 -23.38 11.05 -1.45
N GLY A 473 -23.09 10.68 -0.20
CA GLY A 473 -21.74 10.61 0.37
C GLY A 473 -21.28 11.88 1.09
N PHE A 474 -19.98 11.97 1.39
CA PHE A 474 -19.43 13.02 2.26
C PHE A 474 -19.54 14.44 1.71
N ARG A 475 -19.69 14.60 0.38
CA ARG A 475 -19.96 15.90 -0.23
C ARG A 475 -21.33 16.42 0.18
N GLY A 476 -22.40 15.64 0.10
CA GLY A 476 -23.72 16.10 0.54
C GLY A 476 -23.85 16.23 2.06
N ILE A 477 -23.09 15.44 2.85
CA ILE A 477 -22.98 15.68 4.31
C ILE A 477 -22.50 17.09 4.65
N SER A 478 -21.74 17.75 3.76
CA SER A 478 -21.30 19.14 3.99
C SER A 478 -22.47 20.13 4.12
N SER A 479 -23.65 19.81 3.58
CA SER A 479 -24.85 20.66 3.61
C SER A 479 -25.34 20.96 5.03
N PHE A 480 -25.10 20.06 5.99
CA PHE A 480 -25.45 20.28 7.40
C PHE A 480 -24.22 20.37 8.31
N ALA A 481 -23.01 20.50 7.76
CA ALA A 481 -21.75 20.61 8.51
C ALA A 481 -21.55 21.98 9.19
N HIS A 482 -22.61 22.48 9.84
CA HIS A 482 -22.61 23.66 10.69
C HIS A 482 -23.45 23.39 11.93
N ALA A 483 -22.96 23.79 13.11
CA ALA A 483 -23.59 23.47 14.38
C ALA A 483 -25.06 23.91 14.46
N GLU A 484 -25.36 25.13 14.01
CA GLU A 484 -26.73 25.66 14.00
C GLU A 484 -27.68 24.93 13.05
N ILE A 485 -27.18 24.38 11.93
CA ILE A 485 -28.01 23.56 11.03
C ILE A 485 -28.35 22.24 11.71
N VAL A 486 -27.36 21.57 12.33
CA VAL A 486 -27.62 20.32 13.09
C VAL A 486 -28.63 20.54 14.22
N LYS A 487 -28.50 21.65 14.96
CA LYS A 487 -29.47 22.04 16.00
C LYS A 487 -30.86 22.31 15.41
N LEU A 488 -30.94 22.94 14.25
CA LEU A 488 -32.20 23.18 13.54
C LEU A 488 -32.88 21.86 13.16
N LEU A 489 -32.16 20.92 12.54
CA LEU A 489 -32.71 19.61 12.16
C LEU A 489 -33.24 18.87 13.40
N ASN A 490 -32.47 18.80 14.48
CA ASN A 490 -32.92 18.17 15.72
C ASN A 490 -34.10 18.93 16.39
N LYS A 491 -34.19 20.25 16.22
CA LYS A 491 -35.35 21.02 16.71
C LYS A 491 -36.61 20.67 15.93
N ILE A 492 -36.51 20.45 14.62
CA ILE A 492 -37.65 20.05 13.77
C ILE A 492 -38.14 18.66 14.17
N SER A 493 -37.24 17.67 14.33
CA SER A 493 -37.63 16.30 14.68
C SER A 493 -38.30 16.19 16.06
N ARG A 494 -38.06 17.14 16.97
CA ARG A 494 -38.63 17.19 18.31
C ARG A 494 -39.91 18.04 18.44
N ARG A 495 -40.42 18.68 17.38
CA ARG A 495 -41.66 19.48 17.49
C ARG A 495 -42.84 18.57 17.83
N PRO A 496 -43.64 18.90 18.87
CA PRO A 496 -44.83 18.12 19.20
C PRO A 496 -45.89 18.30 18.10
N ILE A 497 -46.69 17.25 17.86
CA ILE A 497 -47.85 17.22 16.95
C ILE A 497 -47.48 17.22 15.44
N SER A 498 -46.61 18.13 14.99
CA SER A 498 -46.17 18.23 13.58
C SER A 498 -44.66 18.48 13.52
N PRO A 499 -43.83 17.45 13.27
CA PRO A 499 -42.37 17.60 13.16
C PRO A 499 -41.98 18.20 11.80
N SER A 500 -42.51 19.39 11.49
CA SER A 500 -42.29 20.11 10.25
C SER A 500 -41.98 21.59 10.48
N ILE A 501 -41.49 22.25 9.44
CA ILE A 501 -41.10 23.67 9.44
C ILE A 501 -41.54 24.32 8.14
N GLN A 502 -41.99 25.57 8.20
CA GLN A 502 -42.40 26.31 7.00
C GLN A 502 -41.23 26.37 5.99
N HIS A 503 -41.51 26.15 4.70
CA HIS A 503 -40.49 26.02 3.67
C HIS A 503 -39.53 27.23 3.59
N GLN A 504 -40.07 28.45 3.62
CA GLN A 504 -39.29 29.70 3.63
C GLN A 504 -38.50 29.87 4.93
N GLU A 505 -39.07 29.50 6.09
CA GLU A 505 -38.36 29.56 7.37
C GLU A 505 -37.15 28.62 7.37
N PHE A 506 -37.30 27.42 6.81
CA PHE A 506 -36.21 26.44 6.68
C PHE A 506 -35.08 26.97 5.79
N GLN A 507 -35.40 27.43 4.59
CA GLN A 507 -34.42 27.98 3.64
C GLN A 507 -33.69 29.19 4.24
N ASN A 508 -34.44 30.15 4.80
CA ASN A 508 -33.88 31.37 5.37
C ASN A 508 -32.95 31.08 6.55
N LYS A 509 -33.33 30.17 7.46
CA LYS A 509 -32.47 29.82 8.60
C LYS A 509 -31.16 29.17 8.18
N ILE A 510 -31.17 28.31 7.17
CA ILE A 510 -29.95 27.69 6.66
C ILE A 510 -29.10 28.73 5.92
N ASN A 511 -29.70 29.49 5.01
CA ASN A 511 -28.99 30.49 4.20
C ASN A 511 -28.38 31.61 5.04
N ASN A 512 -29.05 32.03 6.12
CA ASN A 512 -28.50 33.01 7.05
C ASN A 512 -27.28 32.50 7.83
N VAL A 513 -27.25 31.20 8.15
CA VAL A 513 -26.14 30.57 8.87
C VAL A 513 -24.88 30.48 8.02
N VAL A 514 -25.02 30.31 6.70
CA VAL A 514 -23.91 30.17 5.75
C VAL A 514 -23.64 31.44 4.95
N LYS A 515 -24.24 32.57 5.35
CA LYS A 515 -24.15 33.84 4.63
C LYS A 515 -22.70 34.32 4.56
N GLY A 516 -22.21 34.55 3.34
CA GLY A 516 -20.83 34.99 3.07
C GLY A 516 -19.83 33.85 2.82
N ASP A 517 -20.23 32.59 3.00
CA ASP A 517 -19.41 31.44 2.62
C ASP A 517 -19.72 31.05 1.16
N ILE A 518 -18.83 31.44 0.25
CA ILE A 518 -18.95 31.18 -1.20
C ILE A 518 -19.06 29.68 -1.50
N TRP A 519 -18.50 28.83 -0.63
CA TRP A 519 -18.47 27.38 -0.80
C TRP A 519 -19.69 26.64 -0.23
N ARG A 520 -20.61 27.33 0.47
CA ARG A 520 -21.77 26.73 1.17
C ARG A 520 -23.12 27.38 0.82
N ASN A 521 -23.25 27.95 -0.36
CA ASN A 521 -24.46 28.67 -0.77
C ASN A 521 -25.67 27.78 -1.12
N LYS A 522 -25.47 26.46 -1.30
CA LYS A 522 -26.54 25.51 -1.71
C LYS A 522 -26.98 24.53 -0.63
N ASN A 523 -26.70 24.82 0.64
CA ASN A 523 -26.92 23.86 1.73
C ASN A 523 -28.40 23.47 1.89
N ALA A 524 -29.32 24.44 1.83
CA ALA A 524 -30.75 24.19 1.94
C ALA A 524 -31.28 23.38 0.74
N GLU A 525 -30.88 23.77 -0.47
CA GLU A 525 -31.22 23.10 -1.73
C GLU A 525 -30.75 21.65 -1.71
N THR A 526 -29.51 21.40 -1.30
CA THR A 526 -28.93 20.05 -1.20
C THR A 526 -29.74 19.15 -0.26
N LEU A 527 -30.17 19.66 0.90
CA LEU A 527 -30.98 18.87 1.84
C LEU A 527 -32.37 18.54 1.31
N VAL A 528 -32.95 19.42 0.49
CA VAL A 528 -34.27 19.19 -0.13
C VAL A 528 -34.13 18.22 -1.31
N GLU A 529 -33.26 18.52 -2.27
CA GLU A 529 -33.10 17.76 -3.52
C GLU A 529 -32.62 16.33 -3.27
N LEU A 530 -31.77 16.11 -2.26
CA LEU A 530 -31.29 14.79 -1.89
C LEU A 530 -32.20 14.06 -0.88
N GLY A 531 -33.35 14.64 -0.53
CA GLY A 531 -34.38 13.94 0.26
C GLY A 531 -34.08 13.80 1.75
N ALA A 532 -33.37 14.74 2.38
CA ALA A 532 -33.33 14.81 3.84
C ALA A 532 -34.67 15.31 4.42
N VAL A 533 -35.39 16.11 3.64
CA VAL A 533 -36.74 16.60 3.94
C VAL A 533 -37.70 16.34 2.79
N GLU A 534 -38.97 16.13 3.13
CA GLU A 534 -40.08 16.00 2.18
C GLU A 534 -40.96 17.24 2.22
N LEU A 535 -41.37 17.72 1.04
CA LEU A 535 -42.34 18.82 0.92
C LEU A 535 -43.75 18.30 1.18
N GLY A 536 -44.50 19.03 2.00
CA GLY A 536 -45.91 18.82 2.22
C GLY A 536 -46.62 20.11 2.60
N LEU A 537 -47.89 19.98 2.96
CA LEU A 537 -48.72 21.11 3.36
C LEU A 537 -49.17 20.93 4.81
N GLU A 538 -48.90 21.93 5.65
CA GLU A 538 -49.52 22.02 6.96
C GLU A 538 -50.90 22.63 6.82
N LEU A 539 -51.92 21.91 7.28
CA LEU A 539 -53.32 22.32 7.26
C LEU A 539 -53.84 22.49 8.67
N LYS A 540 -54.60 23.55 8.91
CA LYS A 540 -55.32 23.75 10.16
C LYS A 540 -56.64 22.97 10.11
N CYS A 541 -56.80 21.99 10.99
CA CYS A 541 -58.00 21.18 11.05
C CYS A 541 -59.22 22.04 11.40
N ALA A 542 -60.25 22.04 10.56
CA ALA A 542 -61.49 22.78 10.81
C ALA A 542 -62.31 22.26 12.01
N LYS A 543 -61.98 21.07 12.54
CA LYS A 543 -62.69 20.43 13.67
C LYS A 543 -62.03 20.68 15.02
N CYS A 544 -60.71 20.49 15.11
CA CYS A 544 -59.96 20.63 16.37
C CYS A 544 -59.00 21.82 16.39
N SER A 545 -58.92 22.62 15.31
CA SER A 545 -58.02 23.77 15.15
C SER A 545 -56.52 23.47 15.24
N THR A 546 -56.13 22.20 15.30
CA THR A 546 -54.73 21.76 15.33
C THR A 546 -54.12 21.76 13.93
N TRP A 547 -52.85 22.15 13.83
CA TRP A 547 -52.05 22.03 12.61
C TRP A 547 -51.54 20.59 12.43
N GLY A 548 -51.78 20.03 11.24
CA GLY A 548 -51.25 18.74 10.82
C GLY A 548 -50.49 18.87 9.51
N TRP A 549 -49.33 18.21 9.41
CA TRP A 549 -48.58 18.11 8.16
C TRP A 549 -49.07 16.94 7.34
N HIS A 550 -49.33 17.18 6.05
CA HIS A 550 -49.77 16.19 5.07
C HIS A 550 -48.77 16.12 3.92
N ALA A 551 -48.33 14.91 3.55
CA ALA A 551 -47.41 14.73 2.43
C ALA A 551 -48.07 15.15 1.11
N LEU A 552 -47.29 15.68 0.16
CA LEU A 552 -47.83 16.13 -1.14
C LEU A 552 -48.61 15.01 -1.86
N ARG A 553 -48.14 13.77 -1.75
CA ARG A 553 -48.78 12.57 -2.33
C ARG A 553 -50.08 12.14 -1.62
N GLU A 554 -50.34 12.66 -0.43
CA GLU A 554 -51.50 12.34 0.42
C GLU A 554 -52.54 13.46 0.44
N LEU A 555 -52.29 14.57 -0.28
CA LEU A 555 -53.25 15.66 -0.38
C LEU A 555 -54.42 15.28 -1.28
N ASP A 556 -55.63 15.49 -0.77
CA ASP A 556 -56.90 15.22 -1.45
C ASP A 556 -57.92 16.31 -1.06
N LEU A 557 -59.07 16.37 -1.73
CA LEU A 557 -60.16 17.30 -1.44
C LEU A 557 -60.74 17.10 -0.03
N VAL A 558 -60.60 15.91 0.53
CA VAL A 558 -60.99 15.55 1.89
C VAL A 558 -59.80 14.92 2.60
N VAL A 559 -59.30 15.58 3.65
CA VAL A 559 -58.12 15.16 4.40
C VAL A 559 -58.52 14.67 5.81
N ALA A 560 -57.79 13.67 6.32
CA ALA A 560 -58.00 13.14 7.67
C ALA A 560 -57.05 13.80 8.68
N CYS A 561 -57.58 14.33 9.79
CA CYS A 561 -56.75 14.91 10.85
C CYS A 561 -56.08 13.81 11.69
N GLY A 562 -54.75 13.79 11.76
CA GLY A 562 -54.00 12.81 12.56
C GLY A 562 -54.19 12.91 14.08
N LEU A 563 -54.75 14.01 14.59
CA LEU A 563 -55.02 14.19 16.03
C LEU A 563 -56.43 13.78 16.43
N CYS A 564 -57.47 14.38 15.81
CA CYS A 564 -58.86 14.11 16.18
C CYS A 564 -59.53 13.03 15.32
N LEU A 565 -58.81 12.45 14.35
CA LEU A 565 -59.24 11.37 13.44
C LEU A 565 -60.43 11.71 12.52
N ASN A 566 -61.06 12.88 12.68
CA ASN A 566 -62.10 13.39 11.80
C ASN A 566 -61.55 13.81 10.43
N LYS A 567 -62.37 13.59 9.40
CA LYS A 567 -62.15 14.12 8.06
C LYS A 567 -62.64 15.58 7.97
N PHE A 568 -61.93 16.40 7.21
CA PHE A 568 -62.31 17.77 6.91
C PHE A 568 -61.97 18.13 5.46
N SER A 569 -62.72 19.08 4.90
CA SER A 569 -62.49 19.54 3.53
C SER A 569 -61.21 20.36 3.44
N PHE A 570 -60.45 20.12 2.38
CA PHE A 570 -59.35 20.99 2.00
C PHE A 570 -59.86 22.44 1.79
N PRO A 571 -59.13 23.48 2.20
CA PRO A 571 -59.55 24.88 2.06
C PRO A 571 -59.48 25.35 0.60
N MET A 572 -60.39 24.85 -0.25
CA MET A 572 -60.42 25.13 -1.70
C MET A 572 -60.70 26.60 -2.05
N ILE A 573 -61.38 27.34 -1.16
CA ILE A 573 -61.78 28.73 -1.39
C ILE A 573 -60.60 29.69 -1.24
N ASP A 574 -59.73 29.43 -0.26
CA ASP A 574 -58.50 30.20 -0.03
C ASP A 574 -57.34 29.24 0.28
N PRO A 575 -56.85 28.52 -0.75
CA PRO A 575 -55.83 27.48 -0.59
C PRO A 575 -54.46 28.06 -0.22
N SER A 576 -54.25 29.36 -0.38
CA SER A 576 -53.02 30.10 -0.07
C SER A 576 -53.07 30.82 1.28
N SER A 577 -54.19 30.74 2.02
CA SER A 577 -54.36 31.45 3.28
C SER A 577 -53.32 31.00 4.31
N SER A 578 -52.42 31.90 4.74
CA SER A 578 -51.45 31.57 5.79
C SER A 578 -52.09 31.21 7.14
N GLN A 579 -53.38 31.46 7.29
CA GLN A 579 -54.18 31.10 8.47
C GLN A 579 -54.74 29.66 8.41
N LEU A 580 -54.83 29.08 7.22
CA LEU A 580 -55.46 27.76 6.98
C LEU A 580 -54.47 26.73 6.42
N SER A 581 -53.50 27.17 5.62
CA SER A 581 -52.53 26.33 4.94
C SER A 581 -51.14 26.99 4.90
N ARG A 582 -50.08 26.18 4.97
CA ARG A 582 -48.71 26.64 4.69
C ARG A 582 -47.83 25.50 4.19
N TRP A 583 -47.02 25.78 3.18
CA TRP A 583 -46.03 24.83 2.69
C TRP A 583 -44.95 24.59 3.74
N ALA A 584 -44.64 23.33 4.00
CA ALA A 584 -43.72 22.96 5.06
C ALA A 584 -42.91 21.72 4.69
N TYR A 585 -41.65 21.73 5.12
CA TYR A 585 -40.76 20.59 5.04
C TYR A 585 -40.85 19.76 6.32
N ARG A 586 -40.90 18.43 6.16
CA ARG A 586 -40.80 17.46 7.25
C ARG A 586 -39.54 16.63 7.06
N LEU A 587 -38.81 16.36 8.14
CA LEU A 587 -37.68 15.42 8.08
C LEU A 587 -38.20 14.00 7.85
N ILE A 588 -37.51 13.25 6.99
CA ILE A 588 -37.91 11.88 6.64
C ILE A 588 -36.83 10.86 6.95
N GLY A 589 -37.25 9.60 7.07
CA GLY A 589 -36.36 8.46 7.31
C GLY A 589 -35.42 8.69 8.50
N PRO A 590 -34.09 8.49 8.33
CA PRO A 590 -33.15 8.58 9.44
C PRO A 590 -32.96 10.01 9.97
N PHE A 591 -33.31 11.05 9.19
CA PHE A 591 -33.23 12.44 9.63
C PHE A 591 -34.32 12.80 10.65
N ALA A 592 -35.43 12.07 10.67
CA ALA A 592 -36.54 12.31 11.59
C ALA A 592 -36.31 11.72 12.99
N LEU A 593 -35.26 10.91 13.18
CA LEU A 593 -34.99 10.25 14.43
C LEU A 593 -34.64 11.24 15.56
N PRO A 594 -35.05 10.96 16.81
CA PRO A 594 -34.76 11.82 17.95
C PRO A 594 -33.25 11.85 18.28
N ASP A 595 -32.87 12.71 19.23
CA ASP A 595 -31.50 12.80 19.77
C ASP A 595 -30.41 12.95 18.71
N TYR A 596 -30.60 13.92 17.80
CA TYR A 596 -29.67 14.20 16.70
C TYR A 596 -29.49 12.98 15.77
N ALA A 597 -30.60 12.38 15.37
CA ALA A 597 -30.66 11.14 14.61
C ALA A 597 -29.94 9.96 15.32
N ARG A 598 -30.20 9.78 16.62
CA ARG A 598 -29.52 8.81 17.50
C ARG A 598 -27.98 8.94 17.46
N GLY A 599 -27.47 10.17 17.36
CA GLY A 599 -26.04 10.45 17.21
C GLY A 599 -25.50 10.38 15.77
N GLY A 600 -26.33 9.99 14.79
CA GLY A 600 -25.90 9.82 13.40
C GLY A 600 -25.40 11.08 12.72
N TYR A 601 -25.86 12.27 13.13
CA TYR A 601 -25.28 13.53 12.65
C TYR A 601 -23.83 13.70 13.08
N ALA A 602 -23.49 13.39 14.33
CA ALA A 602 -22.11 13.51 14.81
C ALA A 602 -21.21 12.45 14.19
N ALA A 603 -21.67 11.20 14.08
CA ALA A 603 -20.91 10.11 13.48
C ALA A 603 -20.61 10.38 11.99
N SER A 604 -21.62 10.78 11.21
CA SER A 604 -21.44 11.12 9.78
C SER A 604 -20.53 12.33 9.55
N LEU A 605 -20.64 13.39 10.38
CA LEU A 605 -19.74 14.54 10.32
C LEU A 605 -18.31 14.17 10.71
N THR A 606 -18.13 13.29 11.69
CA THR A 606 -16.81 12.79 12.11
C THR A 606 -16.17 11.98 10.99
N LEU A 607 -16.90 11.05 10.37
CA LEU A 607 -16.44 10.30 9.21
C LEU A 607 -16.06 11.22 8.05
N ARG A 608 -16.88 12.23 7.74
CA ARG A 608 -16.56 13.25 6.73
C ARG A 608 -15.27 14.01 7.09
N PHE A 609 -15.12 14.43 8.34
CA PHE A 609 -13.93 15.13 8.80
C PHE A 609 -12.68 14.27 8.61
N LEU A 610 -12.72 13.00 9.01
CA LEU A 610 -11.63 12.05 8.84
C LEU A 610 -11.35 11.83 7.35
N ALA A 611 -12.39 11.59 6.54
CA ALA A 611 -12.27 11.43 5.10
C ALA A 611 -11.63 12.65 4.40
N ASN A 612 -11.95 13.87 4.82
CA ASN A 612 -11.36 15.09 4.25
C ASN A 612 -9.94 15.37 4.79
N THR A 613 -9.72 15.15 6.08
CA THR A 613 -8.40 15.35 6.71
C THR A 613 -7.38 14.39 6.13
N PHE A 614 -7.79 13.15 5.94
CA PHE A 614 -7.02 12.14 5.24
C PHE A 614 -6.99 12.39 3.72
N GLY A 615 -8.10 12.85 3.14
CA GLY A 615 -8.32 12.95 1.69
C GLY A 615 -7.71 14.16 0.99
N ASN A 616 -7.14 15.15 1.70
CA ASN A 616 -6.40 16.25 1.06
C ASN A 616 -5.12 15.78 0.31
N HIS A 617 -4.72 14.51 0.43
CA HIS A 617 -3.50 13.94 -0.18
C HIS A 617 -3.72 12.52 -0.76
N ASP A 618 -4.75 12.31 -1.58
CA ASP A 618 -5.02 11.03 -2.26
C ASP A 618 -5.32 9.81 -1.35
N ALA A 619 -5.56 9.98 -0.04
CA ALA A 619 -5.83 8.85 0.85
C ALA A 619 -7.14 8.12 0.49
N THR A 620 -7.11 6.79 0.57
CA THR A 620 -8.29 5.93 0.37
C THR A 620 -8.77 5.39 1.71
N ILE A 621 -10.09 5.36 1.90
CA ILE A 621 -10.70 4.82 3.12
C ILE A 621 -11.78 3.79 2.80
N THR A 622 -11.87 2.76 3.62
CA THR A 622 -13.03 1.85 3.73
C THR A 622 -13.63 2.07 5.11
N TRP A 623 -14.94 2.23 5.24
CA TRP A 623 -15.56 2.58 6.52
C TRP A 623 -16.90 1.88 6.72
N SER A 624 -17.30 1.82 8.00
CA SER A 624 -18.56 1.28 8.50
C SER A 624 -19.07 2.16 9.66
N THR A 625 -20.38 2.22 9.85
CA THR A 625 -21.03 3.01 10.91
C THR A 625 -21.68 2.13 11.95
N GLY A 626 -21.55 2.50 13.22
CA GLY A 626 -22.27 1.96 14.37
C GLY A 626 -22.33 0.45 14.41
N GLN A 627 -21.25 -0.21 14.84
CA GLN A 627 -21.22 -1.67 15.01
C GLN A 627 -21.14 -2.07 16.49
N ILE A 628 -21.94 -3.06 16.86
CA ILE A 628 -21.83 -3.77 18.13
C ILE A 628 -20.85 -4.91 17.94
N LEU A 629 -19.78 -4.90 18.73
CA LEU A 629 -18.71 -5.89 18.72
C LEU A 629 -18.87 -6.82 19.93
N THR A 630 -18.82 -8.11 19.69
CA THR A 630 -18.82 -9.14 20.75
C THR A 630 -17.38 -9.61 20.97
N LEU A 631 -16.79 -9.23 22.11
CA LEU A 631 -15.45 -9.65 22.52
C LEU A 631 -15.53 -10.81 23.51
N ALA A 632 -14.53 -11.70 23.53
CA ALA A 632 -14.44 -12.76 24.53
C ALA A 632 -14.10 -12.18 25.93
N PRO A 633 -14.75 -12.61 27.03
CA PRO A 633 -15.81 -13.61 27.15
C PRO A 633 -17.20 -12.94 27.27
N LYS A 634 -17.77 -12.49 26.14
CA LYS A 634 -19.10 -11.82 26.00
C LYS A 634 -19.18 -10.38 26.52
N GLN A 635 -18.14 -9.58 26.29
CA GLN A 635 -18.24 -8.14 26.46
C GLN A 635 -18.75 -7.50 25.16
N TYR A 636 -19.81 -6.70 25.26
CA TYR A 636 -20.35 -5.93 24.14
C TYR A 636 -19.77 -4.52 24.15
N ILE A 637 -19.17 -4.10 23.03
CA ILE A 637 -18.67 -2.74 22.83
C ILE A 637 -19.29 -2.20 21.56
N GLU A 638 -19.87 -1.00 21.61
CA GLU A 638 -20.36 -0.29 20.44
C GLU A 638 -19.30 0.69 19.94
N ALA A 639 -19.01 0.65 18.65
CA ALA A 639 -18.20 1.64 17.96
C ALA A 639 -19.09 2.44 16.99
N ASP A 640 -19.21 3.74 17.21
CA ASP A 640 -20.03 4.63 16.36
C ASP A 640 -19.50 4.68 14.91
N LEU A 641 -18.20 4.46 14.73
CA LEU A 641 -17.57 4.33 13.43
C LEU A 641 -16.35 3.40 13.49
N ILE A 642 -16.13 2.69 12.39
CA ILE A 642 -14.93 1.87 12.14
C ILE A 642 -14.41 2.25 10.76
N LEU A 643 -13.11 2.47 10.61
CA LEU A 643 -12.50 2.75 9.31
C LEU A 643 -11.14 2.08 9.17
N TRP A 644 -10.83 1.71 7.93
CA TRP A 644 -9.49 1.46 7.45
C TRP A 644 -9.02 2.64 6.63
N HIS A 645 -7.88 3.20 7.03
CA HIS A 645 -7.27 4.33 6.37
C HIS A 645 -5.92 3.90 5.79
N ARG A 646 -5.73 4.14 4.49
CA ARG A 646 -4.39 4.02 3.87
C ARG A 646 -3.90 5.39 3.47
N ARG A 647 -2.83 5.84 4.12
CA ARG A 647 -2.11 7.05 3.74
C ARG A 647 -1.39 6.78 2.43
N LYS A 648 -1.70 7.56 1.41
CA LYS A 648 -0.96 7.56 0.15
C LYS A 648 0.24 8.48 0.24
N VAL A 649 1.27 8.14 -0.50
CA VAL A 649 2.47 8.95 -0.66
C VAL A 649 2.69 9.17 -2.15
N PHE A 650 2.99 10.42 -2.52
CA PHE A 650 3.26 10.76 -3.90
C PHE A 650 4.59 10.13 -4.33
N ASN A 651 4.58 9.40 -5.44
CA ASN A 651 5.75 8.71 -6.00
C ASN A 651 6.49 7.74 -5.04
N GLU A 652 5.83 7.23 -4.00
CA GLU A 652 6.34 6.19 -3.09
C GLU A 652 5.29 5.08 -2.84
N LEU A 653 5.66 4.05 -2.08
CA LEU A 653 4.72 3.04 -1.60
C LEU A 653 3.75 3.62 -0.56
N ASP A 654 2.50 3.15 -0.60
CA ASP A 654 1.51 3.52 0.40
C ASP A 654 1.93 3.02 1.79
N HIS A 655 1.34 3.59 2.85
CA HIS A 655 1.49 3.03 4.19
C HIS A 655 0.65 1.75 4.35
N HIS A 656 0.95 0.96 5.37
CA HIS A 656 0.01 -0.08 5.80
C HIS A 656 -1.32 0.57 6.20
N ALA A 657 -2.43 -0.10 5.87
CA ALA A 657 -3.73 0.41 6.25
C ALA A 657 -3.89 0.36 7.79
N GLU A 658 -4.26 1.49 8.36
CA GLU A 658 -4.50 1.66 9.80
C GLU A 658 -5.97 1.44 10.13
N LEU A 659 -6.23 0.75 11.23
CA LEU A 659 -7.57 0.53 11.77
C LEU A 659 -7.88 1.60 12.82
N VAL A 660 -9.03 2.24 12.68
CA VAL A 660 -9.52 3.24 13.63
C VAL A 660 -10.94 2.89 14.07
N PHE A 661 -11.14 2.82 15.39
CA PHE A 661 -12.44 2.80 16.04
C PHE A 661 -12.73 4.18 16.63
N GLY A 662 -13.96 4.67 16.46
CA GLY A 662 -14.35 6.00 16.95
C GLY A 662 -15.69 5.99 17.68
N GLU A 663 -15.78 6.86 18.67
CA GLU A 663 -17.02 7.23 19.37
C GLU A 663 -17.27 8.73 19.16
N ALA A 664 -18.44 9.11 18.69
CA ALA A 664 -18.83 10.47 18.34
C ALA A 664 -20.01 10.94 19.22
N LYS A 665 -19.95 12.18 19.73
CA LYS A 665 -21.00 12.72 20.60
C LYS A 665 -21.52 14.07 20.11
N SER A 666 -22.85 14.19 20.01
CA SER A 666 -23.54 15.44 19.70
C SER A 666 -23.63 16.35 20.94
N PHE A 667 -22.99 17.51 20.91
CA PHE A 667 -23.22 18.66 21.80
C PHE A 667 -23.30 18.40 23.32
N ARG A 668 -22.51 17.47 23.88
CA ARG A 668 -22.46 17.27 25.35
C ARG A 668 -21.98 18.53 26.09
N ALA A 669 -22.69 18.94 27.14
CA ALA A 669 -22.19 19.89 28.13
C ALA A 669 -20.93 19.32 28.82
N ARG A 670 -19.94 20.18 29.07
CA ARG A 670 -18.62 19.94 29.70
C ARG A 670 -18.38 18.51 30.26
N ILE A 671 -17.38 17.82 29.70
CA ILE A 671 -16.85 16.55 30.19
C ILE A 671 -16.33 16.71 31.63
N PRO A 672 -16.75 15.89 32.62
CA PRO A 672 -15.96 15.66 33.82
C PRO A 672 -14.68 14.94 33.40
N LYS A 673 -13.50 15.48 33.77
CA LYS A 673 -12.16 14.95 33.45
C LYS A 673 -12.05 13.43 33.70
N ARG A 674 -12.40 12.59 32.73
CA ARG A 674 -11.98 11.18 32.53
C ARG A 674 -12.82 10.53 31.43
N LYS A 675 -12.42 10.77 30.18
CA LYS A 675 -12.48 9.82 29.04
C LYS A 675 -11.79 10.54 27.89
N LYS A 676 -10.46 10.38 27.84
CA LYS A 676 -9.66 10.78 26.69
C LYS A 676 -10.21 10.07 25.47
N LEU A 677 -10.21 10.75 24.32
CA LEU A 677 -10.28 10.13 23.01
C LEU A 677 -9.27 8.96 23.02
N LEU A 678 -9.74 7.72 23.10
CA LEU A 678 -8.85 6.57 23.07
C LEU A 678 -8.63 6.29 21.59
N LEU A 679 -7.56 6.87 21.03
CA LEU A 679 -6.97 6.36 19.80
C LEU A 679 -6.36 5.01 20.16
N MET A 680 -7.20 3.98 20.19
CA MET A 680 -6.75 2.63 20.46
C MET A 680 -6.12 2.13 19.17
N HIS A 681 -4.82 2.38 19.01
CA HIS A 681 -3.97 1.57 18.15
C HIS A 681 -3.97 0.16 18.74
N LEU A 682 -5.00 -0.61 18.41
CA LEU A 682 -4.96 -2.05 18.54
C LEU A 682 -3.94 -2.53 17.50
N LYS A 683 -2.67 -2.56 17.92
CA LYS A 683 -1.73 -3.53 17.38
C LYS A 683 -2.27 -4.90 17.78
N LEU A 684 -3.25 -5.40 17.05
CA LEU A 684 -3.49 -6.83 16.98
C LEU A 684 -2.14 -7.39 16.54
N LYS A 685 -1.45 -8.10 17.44
CA LYS A 685 -0.33 -8.95 17.05
C LYS A 685 -0.93 -9.99 16.12
N MET A 686 -0.86 -9.73 14.82
CA MET A 686 -1.06 -10.74 13.78
C MET A 686 0.17 -11.64 13.76
#